data_AF-R3WVM8-F1
#
_entry.id   AF-R3WVM8-F1
#
_cell.length_a   1.000
_cell.length_b   1.000
_cell.length_c   1.000
_cell.angle_alpha   90.00
_cell.angle_beta   90.00
_cell.angle_gamma   90.00
#
_symmetry.space_group_name_H-M   'P 1'
#
loop_
_entity.id
_entity.type
_entity.pdbx_description
1 polymer ?
#
loop_
_entity_poly.entity_id
_entity_poly.type
_entity_poly.pdbx_seq_one_letter_code
_entity_poly.pdbx_strand_id
1 'polypeptide(L)'
;MKWRSKFWVGIGMIGGILGLGIHSEASPADNEIGSYKQPTGQQFEAQIIGDEYLSYTLANKTGDLIELSNDGYWYYSLFDEETKQTTPSKNKYLIDERPSEALGSKDIGKLKPKKSEEITARSAKTIQKWNKEQPLLVVLVEFSDVKLNYSDADWEKRVFSQTEKSLSTYYKEATKELIDLKPVKKKTGKQDGIVRIQLDREHPKAGNKFDLARPALKEAIEKLKDYVDITEYDQNKNGMIEQNEMHIMSIFAGYEASSIKMTESVWGHKGSFQGRPIGYPIVDGIKLNNYTLFGETMVKKNSNPAKQYEYQSELGLVAHEFGHDLRLPDLYNSERTIIEHDGKFVEVSNGDGLGQYSLMASGSWGYLEGEEAGATPTHLDAYSKVMLGVVEPKVVEKEQTVTVNHISTPDFNVYRVNTANPQEYFLIENRQLVGFDASLKSVIYSKEHGTKPIVASGGIGVYHINEAFSTNTSPTSQLVTMKEADEGILGYSKLNETRYYATNNYDGFYYKGQGGHDKPQQNTMYKTTVPSTQVASGDYAYYNMVVESKPSENMRVSFVDDPISVTGVVITPENKELLVGETQQLKAEVAPANATNKNVIWSSSNEAIATVDQNGTVTAKAKGEAIITVETKDGGKSASCKIDVTIEKTLSEWFEDQNLAKMVGYNLDLILTDKITEKRLNKVKKLDMRYDRAISAISDSDYKYDALPYYPIGYSKRIKDLKGIELFNGLEELILPYDFSYETINNISLITQLPKLNSIGVSEVANTLSKVNLDLSKITTLYAESLDEKDTSYLEKMTNLNAIKYYSSNGQDHSDTGWIEASVISTLAKNTKLEKIDSFYFTGTKALQQLQTIPNLKELVISVNESTEESVTYLKQLPKVEKLAIKECDLTSSESLDIFKNMGNLYALSFVASNKKIDFSVLSQLENLKELTVSASDAKWETLSKLSHLKKLTIRDNNVIKDLTFLQTMNTLEKLIVGRVDDANNYSAVGGLTNLTQLSLTIDNSEAKLLDVSALAKLTKLRELELHGIYFYDEEKPQDSSFLRKLTNLERLNLEFTLFNDIDTIRLMKNLKYFNYGYCILDEKQVLELFADTRGVYLRPGYDSSLEAENPNLYFLH
;
A
#
# COMPACT_ATOMS: atom_id res chain seq x y z
N MET A 1 17.85 -54.89 41.58
CA MET A 1 18.94 -54.10 40.93
C MET A 1 19.44 -53.03 41.91
N LYS A 2 20.63 -52.45 41.68
CA LYS A 2 21.45 -51.83 42.75
C LYS A 2 21.19 -50.31 42.93
N TRP A 3 20.98 -49.89 44.19
CA TRP A 3 21.42 -48.65 44.90
C TRP A 3 21.15 -47.26 44.26
N ARG A 4 20.47 -46.30 44.92
CA ARG A 4 20.88 -45.44 46.08
C ARG A 4 22.14 -44.59 45.80
N SER A 5 22.30 -43.32 46.20
CA SER A 5 21.46 -42.26 46.82
C SER A 5 22.35 -41.02 47.15
N LYS A 6 21.78 -39.82 47.40
CA LYS A 6 22.42 -38.65 48.10
C LYS A 6 23.55 -37.90 47.34
N PHE A 7 24.00 -36.68 47.71
CA PHE A 7 23.38 -35.44 48.28
C PHE A 7 24.48 -34.34 48.34
N TRP A 8 24.25 -33.16 47.76
CA TRP A 8 24.81 -31.83 48.14
C TRP A 8 26.31 -31.42 48.01
N VAL A 9 26.46 -30.09 48.03
CA VAL A 9 27.67 -29.20 48.10
C VAL A 9 28.59 -29.19 46.88
N GLY A 10 28.79 -27.97 46.33
CA GLY A 10 29.71 -27.72 45.22
C GLY A 10 31.10 -27.23 45.66
N ILE A 11 32.02 -27.28 44.71
CA ILE A 11 33.29 -26.54 44.65
C ILE A 11 33.42 -26.07 43.19
N GLY A 12 33.88 -24.84 42.97
CA GLY A 12 34.01 -24.31 41.61
C GLY A 12 35.08 -25.02 40.80
N MET A 13 34.78 -25.31 39.53
CA MET A 13 35.79 -25.58 38.51
C MET A 13 35.40 -24.94 37.19
N ILE A 14 36.29 -24.06 36.71
CA ILE A 14 36.78 -24.03 35.33
C ILE A 14 35.65 -24.10 34.28
N GLY A 15 34.97 -22.96 34.08
CA GLY A 15 34.29 -22.68 32.82
C GLY A 15 35.33 -22.49 31.72
N GLY A 16 35.88 -23.61 31.23
CA GLY A 16 36.92 -23.61 30.21
C GLY A 16 36.44 -22.93 28.93
N ILE A 17 37.27 -22.01 28.43
CA ILE A 17 37.08 -21.32 27.15
C ILE A 17 36.98 -22.39 26.05
N LEU A 18 35.75 -22.66 25.58
CA LEU A 18 35.53 -23.34 24.30
C LEU A 18 35.78 -22.32 23.20
N GLY A 19 37.06 -22.15 22.88
CA GLY A 19 37.53 -21.23 21.87
C GLY A 19 37.17 -21.70 20.47
N LEU A 20 35.98 -21.34 20.00
CA LEU A 20 35.60 -21.37 18.58
C LEU A 20 36.58 -20.50 17.78
N GLY A 21 36.92 -20.92 16.56
CA GLY A 21 37.94 -20.26 15.74
C GLY A 21 37.53 -18.85 15.33
N ILE A 22 38.34 -17.86 15.67
CA ILE A 22 38.12 -16.47 15.26
C ILE A 22 38.58 -16.31 13.81
N HIS A 23 37.67 -15.79 12.98
CA HIS A 23 37.88 -15.57 11.56
C HIS A 23 38.77 -14.35 11.31
N SER A 24 39.15 -14.13 10.05
CA SER A 24 39.77 -12.89 9.61
C SER A 24 38.71 -12.05 8.91
N GLU A 25 38.63 -10.78 9.30
CA GLU A 25 37.63 -9.78 8.91
C GLU A 25 38.39 -8.63 8.20
N ALA A 26 37.84 -8.02 7.15
CA ALA A 26 38.60 -7.09 6.30
C ALA A 26 37.74 -6.00 5.62
N SER A 27 38.40 -4.87 5.34
CA SER A 27 37.89 -3.84 4.44
C SER A 27 37.59 -4.41 3.04
N PRO A 28 36.48 -4.00 2.41
CA PRO A 28 36.14 -4.40 1.06
C PRO A 28 37.12 -3.79 0.05
N ALA A 29 37.20 -4.38 -1.14
CA ALA A 29 37.98 -3.82 -2.24
C ALA A 29 37.54 -2.38 -2.55
N ASP A 30 38.51 -1.50 -2.80
CA ASP A 30 38.27 -0.31 -3.60
C ASP A 30 37.95 -0.80 -5.03
N ASN A 31 36.69 -0.63 -5.42
CA ASN A 31 36.15 -1.14 -6.67
C ASN A 31 36.30 -0.17 -7.86
N GLU A 32 36.97 0.98 -7.69
CA GLU A 32 37.25 1.88 -8.81
C GLU A 32 38.05 1.18 -9.94
N ILE A 33 37.77 1.56 -11.18
CA ILE A 33 38.41 0.98 -12.38
C ILE A 33 39.88 1.44 -12.45
N GLY A 34 40.79 0.48 -12.35
CA GLY A 34 42.23 0.70 -12.51
C GLY A 34 42.69 0.50 -13.96
N SER A 35 43.72 1.25 -14.35
CA SER A 35 44.47 0.99 -15.57
C SER A 35 45.70 0.12 -15.26
N TYR A 36 45.81 -1.03 -15.93
CA TYR A 36 46.83 -2.05 -15.70
C TYR A 36 47.68 -2.29 -16.96
N LYS A 37 48.81 -2.98 -16.78
CA LYS A 37 49.77 -3.26 -17.84
C LYS A 37 50.43 -4.63 -17.65
N GLN A 38 50.51 -5.42 -18.72
CA GLN A 38 51.35 -6.63 -18.76
C GLN A 38 52.85 -6.26 -18.79
N PRO A 39 53.75 -7.11 -18.26
CA PRO A 39 55.21 -6.91 -18.38
C PRO A 39 55.71 -6.69 -19.80
N THR A 40 55.03 -7.27 -20.80
CA THR A 40 55.35 -7.12 -22.24
C THR A 40 54.89 -5.82 -22.89
N GLY A 41 54.06 -5.01 -22.22
CA GLY A 41 53.67 -3.67 -22.71
C GLY A 41 52.17 -3.42 -22.86
N GLN A 42 51.37 -4.46 -23.11
CA GLN A 42 49.92 -4.37 -23.33
C GLN A 42 49.22 -3.73 -22.13
N GLN A 43 48.31 -2.79 -22.39
CA GLN A 43 47.51 -2.12 -21.37
C GLN A 43 46.05 -2.59 -21.40
N PHE A 44 45.41 -2.62 -20.24
CA PHE A 44 43.99 -2.96 -20.10
C PHE A 44 43.37 -2.25 -18.89
N GLU A 45 42.04 -2.14 -18.89
CA GLU A 45 41.27 -1.66 -17.75
C GLU A 45 40.69 -2.86 -17.02
N ALA A 46 40.77 -2.85 -15.68
CA ALA A 46 40.20 -3.89 -14.82
C ALA A 46 39.73 -3.28 -13.49
N GLN A 47 38.91 -4.01 -12.75
CA GLN A 47 38.55 -3.67 -11.37
C GLN A 47 38.68 -4.88 -10.46
N ILE A 48 39.02 -4.62 -9.20
CA ILE A 48 39.09 -5.63 -8.14
C ILE A 48 37.74 -5.59 -7.43
N ILE A 49 37.14 -6.75 -7.24
CA ILE A 49 35.76 -6.89 -6.80
C ILE A 49 35.74 -7.78 -5.56
N GLY A 50 34.90 -7.42 -4.59
CA GLY A 50 34.57 -8.25 -3.43
C GLY A 50 35.44 -7.98 -2.20
N ASP A 51 35.64 -9.02 -1.40
CA ASP A 51 36.10 -8.95 -0.01
C ASP A 51 37.16 -10.05 0.29
N GLU A 52 37.43 -10.32 1.56
CA GLU A 52 38.36 -11.37 1.98
C GLU A 52 37.88 -12.80 1.70
N TYR A 53 36.56 -13.01 1.73
CA TYR A 53 35.94 -14.32 1.53
C TYR A 53 35.80 -14.63 0.04
N LEU A 54 35.51 -13.64 -0.79
CA LEU A 54 35.42 -13.76 -2.24
C LEU A 54 35.91 -12.48 -2.92
N SER A 55 37.11 -12.52 -3.52
CA SER A 55 37.59 -11.44 -4.38
C SER A 55 38.28 -11.91 -5.65
N TYR A 56 37.92 -11.27 -6.76
CA TYR A 56 38.39 -11.56 -8.12
C TYR A 56 38.73 -10.25 -8.85
N THR A 57 39.31 -10.35 -10.05
CA THR A 57 39.60 -9.18 -10.88
C THR A 57 38.97 -9.36 -12.24
N LEU A 58 38.13 -8.41 -12.62
CA LEU A 58 37.32 -8.42 -13.83
C LEU A 58 37.94 -7.45 -14.84
N ALA A 59 38.22 -7.94 -16.05
CA ALA A 59 38.70 -7.12 -17.15
C ALA A 59 37.52 -6.40 -17.83
N ASN A 60 37.40 -5.09 -17.61
CA ASN A 60 36.18 -4.35 -17.95
C ASN A 60 35.77 -4.44 -19.42
N LYS A 61 36.71 -4.53 -20.37
CA LYS A 61 36.37 -4.55 -21.82
C LYS A 61 35.99 -5.91 -22.40
N THR A 62 36.41 -7.02 -21.78
CA THR A 62 36.12 -8.38 -22.29
C THR A 62 35.19 -9.16 -21.38
N GLY A 63 35.02 -8.71 -20.13
CA GLY A 63 34.32 -9.45 -19.10
C GLY A 63 35.08 -10.67 -18.59
N ASP A 64 36.35 -10.87 -18.97
CA ASP A 64 37.15 -11.99 -18.50
C ASP A 64 37.57 -11.81 -17.04
N LEU A 65 37.59 -12.92 -16.29
CA LEU A 65 38.26 -12.95 -14.99
C LEU A 65 39.75 -13.19 -15.21
N ILE A 66 40.56 -12.40 -14.53
CA ILE A 66 42.02 -12.42 -14.64
C ILE A 66 42.67 -12.46 -13.24
N GLU A 67 43.84 -13.09 -13.15
CA GLU A 67 44.60 -13.16 -11.91
C GLU A 67 46.07 -12.80 -12.16
N LEU A 68 46.63 -11.94 -11.32
CA LEU A 68 48.06 -11.61 -11.30
C LEU A 68 48.81 -12.74 -10.60
N SER A 69 49.81 -13.30 -11.29
CA SER A 69 50.67 -14.35 -10.76
C SER A 69 51.98 -13.76 -10.20
N ASN A 70 52.69 -14.55 -9.39
CA ASN A 70 53.94 -14.16 -8.72
C ASN A 70 55.10 -13.87 -9.69
N ASP A 71 54.97 -14.23 -10.98
CA ASP A 71 55.91 -13.90 -12.06
C ASP A 71 55.66 -12.50 -12.66
N GLY A 72 54.68 -11.76 -12.15
CA GLY A 72 54.29 -10.41 -12.60
C GLY A 72 53.37 -10.38 -13.81
N TYR A 73 52.97 -11.55 -14.37
CA TYR A 73 52.04 -11.62 -15.50
C TYR A 73 50.60 -11.80 -15.04
N TRP A 74 49.68 -11.19 -15.80
CA TRP A 74 48.25 -11.44 -15.68
C TRP A 74 47.84 -12.63 -16.56
N TYR A 75 47.12 -13.58 -15.98
CA TYR A 75 46.61 -14.78 -16.65
C TYR A 75 45.09 -14.77 -16.70
N TYR A 76 44.50 -15.43 -17.70
CA TYR A 76 43.06 -15.76 -17.66
C TYR A 76 42.80 -16.67 -16.45
N SER A 77 41.68 -16.48 -15.75
CA SER A 77 41.29 -17.32 -14.61
C SER A 77 40.50 -18.57 -15.05
N LEU A 78 40.73 -19.69 -14.36
CA LEU A 78 39.96 -20.93 -14.43
C LEU A 78 39.15 -21.12 -13.14
N PHE A 79 38.14 -21.99 -13.19
CA PHE A 79 37.40 -22.42 -12.00
C PHE A 79 38.12 -23.56 -11.29
N ASP A 80 38.31 -23.41 -9.98
CA ASP A 80 38.75 -24.49 -9.11
C ASP A 80 37.53 -25.17 -8.46
N GLU A 81 37.28 -26.43 -8.81
CA GLU A 81 36.18 -27.23 -8.27
C GLU A 81 36.38 -27.63 -6.79
N GLU A 82 37.60 -27.63 -6.25
CA GLU A 82 37.85 -27.95 -4.85
C GLU A 82 37.57 -26.75 -3.95
N THR A 83 38.12 -25.58 -4.31
CA THR A 83 38.00 -24.36 -3.50
C THR A 83 36.78 -23.50 -3.83
N LYS A 84 36.14 -23.72 -4.99
CA LYS A 84 35.07 -22.88 -5.58
C LYS A 84 35.49 -21.43 -5.82
N GLN A 85 36.78 -21.22 -6.10
CA GLN A 85 37.41 -19.91 -6.32
C GLN A 85 38.08 -19.85 -7.71
N THR A 86 38.78 -18.75 -8.01
CA THR A 86 39.61 -18.62 -9.20
C THR A 86 40.99 -19.24 -9.01
N THR A 87 41.59 -19.69 -10.11
CA THR A 87 43.02 -20.05 -10.18
C THR A 87 43.60 -19.58 -11.53
N PRO A 88 44.86 -19.11 -11.61
CA PRO A 88 45.44 -18.65 -12.88
C PRO A 88 45.60 -19.82 -13.86
N SER A 89 45.23 -19.60 -15.11
CA SER A 89 45.51 -20.51 -16.23
C SER A 89 47.00 -20.47 -16.63
N LYS A 90 47.36 -21.23 -17.67
CA LYS A 90 48.68 -21.15 -18.31
C LYS A 90 48.79 -20.06 -19.39
N ASN A 91 47.67 -19.40 -19.72
CA ASN A 91 47.58 -18.46 -20.84
C ASN A 91 47.51 -17.03 -20.32
N LYS A 92 48.42 -16.19 -20.80
CA LYS A 92 48.56 -14.79 -20.38
C LYS A 92 47.53 -13.90 -21.08
N TYR A 93 46.85 -13.08 -20.29
CA TYR A 93 45.79 -12.18 -20.75
C TYR A 93 46.32 -11.20 -21.81
N LEU A 94 45.66 -11.10 -22.98
CA LEU A 94 46.08 -10.26 -24.12
C LEU A 94 47.47 -10.56 -24.71
N ILE A 95 48.06 -11.72 -24.40
CA ILE A 95 49.33 -12.19 -24.97
C ILE A 95 49.12 -13.53 -25.69
N ASP A 96 48.52 -14.49 -24.97
CA ASP A 96 48.21 -15.82 -25.49
C ASP A 96 46.72 -15.91 -25.89
N GLU A 97 46.37 -16.92 -26.67
CA GLU A 97 44.97 -17.20 -27.04
C GLU A 97 44.13 -17.51 -25.80
N ARG A 98 42.90 -16.99 -25.75
CA ARG A 98 41.95 -17.18 -24.63
C ARG A 98 41.53 -18.66 -24.53
N PRO A 99 41.77 -19.34 -23.40
CA PRO A 99 41.29 -20.71 -23.20
C PRO A 99 39.76 -20.83 -23.31
N SER A 100 39.28 -21.98 -23.77
CA SER A 100 37.86 -22.34 -23.79
C SER A 100 37.23 -22.36 -22.39
N GLU A 101 37.99 -22.78 -21.39
CA GLU A 101 37.59 -22.90 -19.98
C GLU A 101 37.80 -21.61 -19.18
N ALA A 102 38.33 -20.55 -19.79
CA ALA A 102 38.56 -19.29 -19.11
C ALA A 102 37.24 -18.63 -18.68
N LEU A 103 37.17 -18.24 -17.41
CA LEU A 103 36.00 -17.65 -16.78
C LEU A 103 35.71 -16.24 -17.29
N GLY A 104 34.43 -15.92 -17.48
CA GLY A 104 33.97 -14.55 -17.69
C GLY A 104 32.91 -14.12 -16.67
N SER A 105 32.39 -12.90 -16.82
CA SER A 105 31.38 -12.26 -15.96
C SER A 105 30.19 -13.17 -15.66
N LYS A 106 29.66 -13.85 -16.68
CA LYS A 106 28.57 -14.84 -16.57
C LYS A 106 28.86 -16.03 -15.64
N ASP A 107 30.14 -16.33 -15.38
CA ASP A 107 30.57 -17.49 -14.61
C ASP A 107 30.74 -17.19 -13.12
N ILE A 108 30.65 -15.93 -12.70
CA ILE A 108 30.86 -15.49 -11.30
C ILE A 108 29.91 -16.18 -10.32
N GLY A 109 28.67 -16.49 -10.72
CA GLY A 109 27.72 -17.23 -9.89
C GLY A 109 28.18 -18.65 -9.50
N LYS A 110 29.19 -19.21 -10.19
CA LYS A 110 29.86 -20.47 -9.82
C LYS A 110 30.81 -20.30 -8.64
N LEU A 111 31.42 -19.12 -8.51
CA LEU A 111 32.28 -18.78 -7.39
C LEU A 111 31.45 -18.80 -6.09
N LYS A 112 32.08 -19.22 -5.01
CA LYS A 112 31.51 -19.16 -3.66
C LYS A 112 32.56 -18.59 -2.71
N PRO A 113 32.15 -17.83 -1.68
CA PRO A 113 33.03 -17.47 -0.58
C PRO A 113 33.86 -18.67 -0.12
N LYS A 114 35.17 -18.47 0.08
CA LYS A 114 36.04 -19.48 0.70
C LYS A 114 35.35 -19.91 1.99
N LYS A 115 35.05 -21.20 2.14
CA LYS A 115 34.31 -21.72 3.29
C LYS A 115 34.90 -21.18 4.60
N SER A 116 34.20 -20.26 5.24
CA SER A 116 34.03 -20.40 6.68
C SER A 116 33.29 -21.72 6.89
N GLU A 117 33.87 -22.61 7.71
CA GLU A 117 33.05 -23.63 8.33
C GLU A 117 32.11 -22.91 9.26
N GLU A 118 30.88 -22.72 8.76
CA GLU A 118 29.75 -22.10 9.45
C GLU A 118 29.94 -20.63 9.84
N ILE A 119 29.02 -19.78 9.36
CA ILE A 119 28.60 -18.60 10.14
C ILE A 119 27.72 -19.10 11.31
N THR A 120 28.26 -19.96 12.17
CA THR A 120 27.61 -20.34 13.45
C THR A 120 27.89 -19.25 14.48
N ALA A 121 27.05 -18.22 14.40
CA ALA A 121 26.52 -17.49 15.54
C ALA A 121 27.46 -17.35 16.76
N ARG A 122 28.35 -16.34 16.76
CA ARG A 122 28.51 -15.33 17.83
C ARG A 122 29.81 -14.52 17.73
N SER A 123 29.64 -13.21 17.72
CA SER A 123 30.44 -12.27 18.53
C SER A 123 29.60 -11.05 18.93
N ALA A 124 28.68 -10.63 18.07
CA ALA A 124 27.94 -9.37 18.16
C ALA A 124 26.74 -9.30 19.16
N LYS A 125 26.66 -10.19 20.17
CA LYS A 125 25.52 -10.25 21.13
C LYS A 125 25.83 -9.83 22.57
N THR A 126 27.01 -9.26 22.82
CA THR A 126 27.38 -8.75 24.14
C THR A 126 28.10 -7.41 24.00
N ILE A 127 27.57 -6.38 24.65
CA ILE A 127 28.24 -5.07 24.81
C ILE A 127 29.59 -5.31 25.48
N GLN A 128 30.66 -4.91 24.80
CA GLN A 128 32.01 -5.06 25.31
C GLN A 128 32.30 -4.03 26.41
N LYS A 129 33.18 -4.37 27.34
CA LYS A 129 33.72 -3.44 28.33
C LYS A 129 35.20 -3.27 28.07
N TRP A 130 35.57 -2.09 27.57
CA TRP A 130 36.95 -1.74 27.27
C TRP A 130 37.61 -0.99 28.43
N ASN A 131 38.93 -1.18 28.60
CA ASN A 131 39.73 -0.27 29.43
C ASN A 131 39.85 1.07 28.68
N LYS A 132 39.81 2.22 29.39
CA LYS A 132 39.88 3.53 28.69
C LYS A 132 41.18 3.65 27.89
N GLU A 133 42.30 3.40 28.56
CA GLU A 133 43.59 3.33 27.89
C GLU A 133 43.69 2.00 27.16
N GLN A 134 43.95 2.06 25.85
CA GLN A 134 44.11 0.89 24.98
C GLN A 134 45.54 0.91 24.42
N PRO A 135 46.47 0.16 25.03
CA PRO A 135 47.83 0.06 24.53
C PRO A 135 47.86 -0.51 23.12
N LEU A 136 48.50 0.19 22.20
CA LEU A 136 48.66 -0.23 20.81
C LEU A 136 50.15 -0.27 20.45
N LEU A 137 50.57 -1.40 19.86
CA LEU A 137 51.89 -1.60 19.29
C LEU A 137 51.77 -1.70 17.77
N VAL A 138 52.45 -0.81 17.07
CA VAL A 138 52.56 -0.84 15.60
C VAL A 138 53.86 -1.54 15.21
N VAL A 139 53.76 -2.60 14.44
CA VAL A 139 54.88 -3.44 13.98
C VAL A 139 55.07 -3.21 12.48
N LEU A 140 56.08 -2.41 12.13
CA LEU A 140 56.44 -2.16 10.73
C LEU A 140 57.38 -3.27 10.26
N VAL A 141 57.05 -3.98 9.19
CA VAL A 141 57.75 -5.21 8.76
C VAL A 141 58.41 -5.02 7.40
N GLU A 142 59.74 -5.10 7.39
CA GLU A 142 60.57 -5.09 6.18
C GLU A 142 61.03 -6.48 5.79
N PHE A 143 61.18 -6.70 4.50
CA PHE A 143 61.61 -7.96 3.89
C PHE A 143 62.99 -7.82 3.26
N SER A 144 63.59 -8.91 2.80
CA SER A 144 64.92 -8.86 2.15
C SER A 144 64.88 -8.13 0.80
N ASP A 145 63.74 -8.24 0.10
CA ASP A 145 63.46 -7.72 -1.24
C ASP A 145 62.59 -6.45 -1.25
N VAL A 146 61.72 -6.25 -0.25
CA VAL A 146 60.82 -5.08 -0.13
C VAL A 146 61.10 -4.29 1.15
N LYS A 147 61.23 -2.97 1.03
CA LYS A 147 61.51 -2.01 2.13
C LYS A 147 60.35 -1.04 2.31
N LEU A 148 60.22 -0.51 3.53
CA LEU A 148 59.19 0.48 3.82
C LEU A 148 59.53 1.82 3.15
N ASN A 149 58.57 2.38 2.42
CA ASN A 149 58.61 3.72 1.83
C ASN A 149 58.45 4.83 2.90
N TYR A 150 57.73 4.55 3.99
CA TYR A 150 57.40 5.56 5.02
C TYR A 150 58.22 5.40 6.31
N SER A 151 58.50 6.53 6.98
CA SER A 151 59.32 6.55 8.18
C SER A 151 58.54 6.16 9.44
N ASP A 152 59.26 5.82 10.51
CA ASP A 152 58.63 5.56 11.81
C ASP A 152 57.81 6.76 12.31
N ALA A 153 58.22 7.99 11.97
CA ALA A 153 57.52 9.21 12.35
C ALA A 153 56.23 9.43 11.56
N ASP A 154 56.16 8.98 10.30
CA ASP A 154 54.94 9.05 9.48
C ASP A 154 53.87 8.09 10.03
N TRP A 155 54.28 6.92 10.51
CA TRP A 155 53.39 5.97 11.18
C TRP A 155 53.04 6.39 12.62
N GLU A 156 53.99 6.94 13.40
CA GLU A 156 53.73 7.57 14.71
C GLU A 156 52.66 8.67 14.57
N LYS A 157 52.76 9.49 13.52
CA LYS A 157 51.78 10.52 13.18
C LYS A 157 50.43 9.94 12.76
N ARG A 158 50.40 8.98 11.83
CA ARG A 158 49.17 8.32 11.33
C ARG A 158 48.37 7.61 12.42
N VAL A 159 49.04 7.07 13.43
CA VAL A 159 48.39 6.27 14.49
C VAL A 159 48.19 7.07 15.79
N PHE A 160 49.20 7.81 16.27
CA PHE A 160 49.23 8.36 17.63
C PHE A 160 49.13 9.89 17.74
N SER A 161 49.19 10.65 16.62
CA SER A 161 49.09 12.12 16.68
C SER A 161 47.81 12.57 17.38
N GLN A 162 47.92 13.54 18.28
CA GLN A 162 46.79 14.10 19.04
C GLN A 162 46.27 15.42 18.44
N THR A 163 46.94 15.96 17.42
CA THR A 163 46.68 17.28 16.82
C THR A 163 46.36 17.22 15.33
N GLU A 164 46.51 16.05 14.71
CA GLU A 164 46.22 15.79 13.31
C GLU A 164 45.24 14.62 13.18
N LYS A 165 44.73 14.37 11.97
CA LYS A 165 43.92 13.17 11.67
C LYS A 165 44.80 11.94 11.86
N SER A 166 44.42 11.09 12.81
CA SER A 166 45.13 9.87 13.18
C SER A 166 44.14 8.84 13.71
N LEU A 167 44.58 7.60 13.87
CA LEU A 167 43.77 6.55 14.51
C LEU A 167 43.35 6.96 15.93
N SER A 168 44.23 7.63 16.66
CA SER A 168 43.97 8.11 18.01
C SER A 168 42.95 9.25 18.04
N THR A 169 43.04 10.25 17.16
CA THR A 169 42.01 11.32 17.11
C THR A 169 40.69 10.79 16.58
N TYR A 170 40.71 9.86 15.62
CA TYR A 170 39.51 9.16 15.16
C TYR A 170 38.82 8.43 16.30
N TYR A 171 39.46 7.46 16.97
CA TYR A 171 38.79 6.69 18.02
C TYR A 171 38.43 7.52 19.24
N LYS A 172 39.23 8.54 19.58
CA LYS A 172 38.91 9.47 20.66
C LYS A 172 37.65 10.29 20.37
N GLU A 173 37.47 10.81 19.15
CA GLU A 173 36.23 11.44 18.72
C GLU A 173 35.10 10.39 18.67
N ALA A 174 35.35 9.28 17.97
CA ALA A 174 34.34 8.30 17.59
C ALA A 174 33.76 7.47 18.73
N THR A 175 34.47 7.44 19.87
CA THR A 175 34.07 6.70 21.07
C THR A 175 33.91 7.62 22.29
N LYS A 176 33.90 8.94 22.09
CA LYS A 176 33.80 9.95 23.17
C LYS A 176 34.83 9.71 24.28
N GLU A 177 36.08 9.55 23.86
CA GLU A 177 37.23 9.17 24.70
C GLU A 177 37.10 7.85 25.47
N LEU A 178 36.19 6.93 25.12
CA LEU A 178 36.18 5.59 25.72
C LEU A 178 37.40 4.78 25.27
N ILE A 179 37.81 4.91 24.00
CA ILE A 179 39.02 4.30 23.45
C ILE A 179 40.08 5.38 23.30
N ASP A 180 41.06 5.38 24.20
CA ASP A 180 42.20 6.29 24.22
C ASP A 180 43.48 5.49 23.93
N LEU A 181 43.88 5.48 22.65
CA LEU A 181 45.00 4.67 22.17
C LEU A 181 46.33 5.18 22.74
N LYS A 182 47.03 4.30 23.46
CA LYS A 182 48.33 4.62 24.06
C LYS A 182 49.47 3.94 23.30
N PRO A 183 50.50 4.68 22.85
CA PRO A 183 51.68 4.06 22.31
C PRO A 183 52.33 3.16 23.36
N VAL A 184 52.55 1.90 23.01
CA VAL A 184 53.26 0.93 23.84
C VAL A 184 54.71 1.40 24.08
N LYS A 185 55.18 1.19 25.31
CA LYS A 185 56.48 1.67 25.80
C LYS A 185 57.58 0.68 25.44
N LYS A 186 58.64 1.16 24.76
CA LYS A 186 59.81 0.34 24.40
C LYS A 186 60.72 0.10 25.60
N LYS A 187 61.50 -0.99 25.56
CA LYS A 187 62.63 -1.29 26.46
C LYS A 187 63.71 -0.18 26.45
N THR A 188 63.75 0.66 25.41
CA THR A 188 64.61 1.87 25.34
C THR A 188 64.10 3.07 26.14
N GLY A 189 62.86 3.01 26.64
CA GLY A 189 62.18 4.12 27.32
C GLY A 189 61.45 5.11 26.38
N LYS A 190 61.61 5.01 25.04
CA LYS A 190 60.77 5.79 24.10
C LYS A 190 59.35 5.20 24.09
N GLN A 191 58.34 6.07 24.12
CA GLN A 191 56.93 5.69 24.13
C GLN A 191 56.22 6.26 22.89
N ASP A 192 56.60 5.75 21.73
CA ASP A 192 56.06 6.06 20.41
C ASP A 192 55.21 4.92 19.81
N GLY A 193 55.27 3.72 20.40
CA GLY A 193 54.48 2.56 19.95
C GLY A 193 54.89 1.95 18.61
N ILE A 194 55.93 2.46 17.93
CA ILE A 194 56.34 2.01 16.58
C ILE A 194 57.57 1.10 16.64
N VAL A 195 57.49 -0.18 16.28
CA VAL A 195 58.66 -1.07 16.20
C VAL A 195 58.86 -1.54 14.76
N ARG A 196 59.97 -1.14 14.14
CA ARG A 196 60.41 -1.63 12.82
C ARG A 196 61.21 -2.92 12.97
N ILE A 197 60.78 -3.97 12.26
CA ILE A 197 61.36 -5.31 12.25
C ILE A 197 61.82 -5.67 10.84
N GLN A 198 63.10 -6.03 10.70
CA GLN A 198 63.62 -6.65 9.48
C GLN A 198 63.49 -8.18 9.56
N LEU A 199 62.90 -8.78 8.53
CA LEU A 199 62.89 -10.23 8.31
C LEU A 199 63.93 -10.63 7.27
N ASP A 200 64.56 -11.78 7.46
CA ASP A 200 65.58 -12.33 6.54
C ASP A 200 64.93 -13.31 5.55
N ARG A 201 63.96 -12.78 4.80
CA ARG A 201 63.11 -13.51 3.87
C ARG A 201 62.47 -12.56 2.86
N GLU A 202 62.11 -13.10 1.70
CA GLU A 202 61.33 -12.38 0.70
C GLU A 202 59.90 -12.09 1.19
N HIS A 203 59.32 -11.02 0.66
CA HIS A 203 57.93 -10.63 0.91
C HIS A 203 56.98 -11.79 0.53
N PRO A 204 55.95 -12.11 1.33
CA PRO A 204 55.12 -13.30 1.09
C PRO A 204 54.21 -13.21 -0.14
N LYS A 205 54.08 -12.02 -0.75
CA LYS A 205 53.27 -11.75 -1.96
C LYS A 205 51.84 -12.30 -1.83
N ALA A 206 51.25 -12.08 -0.66
CA ALA A 206 50.05 -12.80 -0.25
C ALA A 206 48.79 -12.30 -0.96
N GLY A 207 48.68 -10.99 -1.25
CA GLY A 207 47.41 -10.39 -1.65
C GLY A 207 46.30 -10.78 -0.66
N ASN A 208 45.21 -11.37 -1.17
CA ASN A 208 44.08 -11.89 -0.39
C ASN A 208 44.26 -13.33 0.16
N LYS A 209 45.49 -13.88 0.16
CA LYS A 209 45.82 -15.25 0.61
C LYS A 209 46.46 -15.20 2.00
N PHE A 210 45.66 -14.83 3.01
CA PHE A 210 46.13 -14.52 4.38
C PHE A 210 47.08 -15.53 5.03
N ASP A 211 46.88 -16.84 4.81
CA ASP A 211 47.74 -17.88 5.35
C ASP A 211 49.18 -17.83 4.81
N LEU A 212 49.44 -17.15 3.69
CA LEU A 212 50.80 -16.89 3.18
C LEU A 212 51.51 -15.78 3.97
N ALA A 213 50.77 -14.80 4.52
CA ALA A 213 51.34 -13.71 5.30
C ALA A 213 51.61 -14.08 6.77
N ARG A 214 50.75 -14.93 7.36
CA ARG A 214 50.84 -15.35 8.77
C ARG A 214 52.22 -15.87 9.23
N PRO A 215 53.00 -16.63 8.44
CA PRO A 215 54.36 -17.03 8.82
C PRO A 215 55.35 -15.88 8.97
N ALA A 216 55.29 -14.87 8.10
CA ALA A 216 56.13 -13.67 8.23
C ALA A 216 55.69 -12.84 9.43
N LEU A 217 54.38 -12.70 9.63
CA LEU A 217 53.82 -11.96 10.75
C LEU A 217 54.20 -12.59 12.11
N LYS A 218 54.07 -13.91 12.23
CA LYS A 218 54.46 -14.64 13.45
C LYS A 218 55.94 -14.41 13.78
N GLU A 219 56.82 -14.49 12.78
CA GLU A 219 58.26 -14.24 12.92
C GLU A 219 58.54 -12.79 13.36
N ALA A 220 57.83 -11.81 12.80
CA ALA A 220 57.96 -10.40 13.18
C ALA A 220 57.51 -10.15 14.62
N ILE A 221 56.38 -10.71 15.03
CA ILE A 221 55.87 -10.60 16.41
C ILE A 221 56.84 -11.27 17.39
N GLU A 222 57.40 -12.46 17.07
CA GLU A 222 58.36 -13.15 17.95
C GLU A 222 59.70 -12.41 18.14
N LYS A 223 60.04 -11.48 17.25
CA LYS A 223 61.19 -10.57 17.40
C LYS A 223 60.92 -9.39 18.35
N LEU A 224 59.68 -9.12 18.73
CA LEU A 224 59.33 -8.00 19.63
C LEU A 224 59.95 -8.10 21.03
N LYS A 225 60.32 -9.30 21.49
CA LYS A 225 61.03 -9.55 22.75
C LYS A 225 62.27 -8.67 22.95
N ASP A 226 62.91 -8.25 21.85
CA ASP A 226 64.15 -7.45 21.88
C ASP A 226 63.85 -5.94 22.00
N TYR A 227 62.59 -5.51 21.85
CA TYR A 227 62.15 -4.11 21.74
C TYR A 227 61.15 -3.67 22.82
N VAL A 228 60.30 -4.58 23.28
CA VAL A 228 59.15 -4.31 24.16
C VAL A 228 59.05 -5.39 25.23
N ASP A 229 58.61 -5.05 26.44
CA ASP A 229 58.29 -6.03 27.48
C ASP A 229 56.79 -6.31 27.45
N ILE A 230 56.40 -7.46 26.89
CA ILE A 230 54.97 -7.81 26.75
C ILE A 230 54.35 -8.20 28.10
N THR A 231 55.16 -8.54 29.10
CA THR A 231 54.67 -8.89 30.45
C THR A 231 54.17 -7.69 31.23
N GLU A 232 54.53 -6.45 30.85
CA GLU A 232 53.91 -5.22 31.41
C GLU A 232 52.41 -5.11 31.03
N TYR A 233 51.95 -5.84 30.00
CA TYR A 233 50.60 -5.71 29.43
C TYR A 233 49.66 -6.89 29.71
N ASP A 234 50.14 -8.08 30.09
CA ASP A 234 49.29 -9.18 30.61
C ASP A 234 48.78 -8.83 32.04
N GLN A 235 47.69 -8.05 32.09
CA GLN A 235 47.12 -7.50 33.31
C GLN A 235 46.47 -8.60 34.17
N ASN A 236 45.79 -9.55 33.52
CA ASN A 236 45.06 -10.63 34.18
C ASN A 236 45.95 -11.83 34.56
N LYS A 237 47.17 -11.93 33.98
CA LYS A 237 48.20 -12.95 34.21
C LYS A 237 47.83 -14.35 33.74
N ASN A 238 47.04 -14.47 32.68
CA ASN A 238 46.66 -15.75 32.08
C ASN A 238 47.72 -16.31 31.10
N GLY A 239 48.76 -15.53 30.75
CA GLY A 239 49.80 -15.92 29.79
C GLY A 239 49.43 -15.68 28.31
N MET A 240 48.43 -14.84 28.04
CA MET A 240 47.95 -14.46 26.71
C MET A 240 47.44 -13.02 26.71
N ILE A 241 47.95 -12.18 25.80
CA ILE A 241 47.39 -10.84 25.59
C ILE A 241 45.96 -10.95 25.05
N GLU A 242 45.01 -10.47 25.85
CA GLU A 242 43.62 -10.27 25.43
C GLU A 242 43.43 -8.90 24.77
N GLN A 243 42.37 -8.73 23.97
CA GLN A 243 42.12 -7.47 23.23
C GLN A 243 41.90 -6.25 24.16
N ASN A 244 41.55 -6.45 25.43
CA ASN A 244 41.42 -5.37 26.41
C ASN A 244 42.76 -4.89 27.00
N GLU A 245 43.84 -5.62 26.74
CA GLU A 245 45.14 -5.46 27.39
C GLU A 245 46.16 -4.77 26.48
N MET A 246 46.29 -5.23 25.24
CA MET A 246 47.13 -4.60 24.21
C MET A 246 46.73 -5.07 22.81
N HIS A 247 46.76 -4.17 21.84
CA HIS A 247 46.54 -4.42 20.43
C HIS A 247 47.84 -4.49 19.63
N ILE A 248 47.81 -5.22 18.50
CA ILE A 248 48.94 -5.34 17.56
C ILE A 248 48.47 -4.94 16.18
N MET A 249 49.04 -3.85 15.65
CA MET A 249 48.82 -3.38 14.29
C MET A 249 50.07 -3.62 13.47
N SER A 250 49.97 -4.36 12.38
CA SER A 250 51.12 -4.79 11.59
C SER A 250 51.06 -4.21 10.19
N ILE A 251 52.19 -3.71 9.71
CA ILE A 251 52.26 -2.97 8.44
C ILE A 251 53.39 -3.57 7.63
N PHE A 252 53.07 -4.22 6.52
CA PHE A 252 54.06 -4.85 5.67
C PHE A 252 54.54 -3.86 4.60
N ALA A 253 55.86 -3.84 4.38
CA ALA A 253 56.47 -3.14 3.26
C ALA A 253 55.85 -3.58 1.92
N GLY A 254 55.48 -2.62 1.08
CA GLY A 254 54.78 -2.87 -0.19
C GLY A 254 53.31 -2.42 -0.20
N TYR A 255 52.53 -3.00 -1.11
CA TYR A 255 51.23 -2.49 -1.51
C TYR A 255 50.05 -3.06 -0.70
N GLU A 256 49.02 -2.24 -0.53
CA GLU A 256 47.73 -2.65 0.00
C GLU A 256 46.85 -3.26 -1.12
N ALA A 257 46.55 -4.55 -1.00
CA ALA A 257 45.90 -5.32 -2.05
C ALA A 257 44.40 -5.03 -2.23
N SER A 258 43.73 -4.47 -1.20
CA SER A 258 42.34 -3.98 -1.31
C SER A 258 42.23 -2.74 -2.20
N SER A 259 43.29 -1.93 -2.31
CA SER A 259 43.39 -0.80 -3.24
C SER A 259 43.79 -1.25 -4.65
N ILE A 260 44.86 -2.05 -4.76
CA ILE A 260 45.37 -2.52 -6.05
C ILE A 260 46.06 -3.89 -5.95
N LYS A 261 45.75 -4.81 -6.87
CA LYS A 261 46.45 -6.10 -6.97
C LYS A 261 47.80 -5.92 -7.65
N MET A 262 48.84 -5.90 -6.84
CA MET A 262 50.25 -5.91 -7.24
C MET A 262 50.96 -7.11 -6.59
N THR A 263 52.11 -7.50 -7.12
CA THR A 263 52.84 -8.71 -6.67
C THR A 263 53.33 -8.59 -5.22
N GLU A 264 53.92 -7.46 -4.85
CA GLU A 264 54.44 -7.17 -3.52
C GLU A 264 53.34 -6.60 -2.61
N SER A 265 52.23 -7.33 -2.46
CA SER A 265 51.06 -6.86 -1.69
C SER A 265 50.56 -7.82 -0.60
N VAL A 266 49.86 -7.24 0.38
CA VAL A 266 48.99 -7.95 1.33
C VAL A 266 47.65 -7.21 1.41
N TRP A 267 46.56 -7.92 1.67
CA TRP A 267 45.23 -7.34 1.86
C TRP A 267 44.99 -7.01 3.33
N GLY A 268 44.53 -5.78 3.59
CA GLY A 268 44.18 -5.27 4.92
C GLY A 268 43.15 -6.15 5.61
N HIS A 269 43.51 -6.74 6.75
CA HIS A 269 42.59 -7.57 7.55
C HIS A 269 42.96 -7.55 9.03
N LYS A 270 41.96 -7.70 9.88
CA LYS A 270 42.12 -8.25 11.23
C LYS A 270 42.17 -9.78 11.13
N GLY A 271 43.00 -10.42 11.96
CA GLY A 271 43.06 -11.88 12.03
C GLY A 271 43.39 -12.43 13.42
N SER A 272 43.43 -13.77 13.51
CA SER A 272 43.82 -14.49 14.71
C SER A 272 44.76 -15.67 14.41
N PHE A 273 45.62 -16.03 15.36
CA PHE A 273 46.44 -17.25 15.32
C PHE A 273 45.73 -18.49 15.91
N GLN A 274 44.62 -18.29 16.62
CA GLN A 274 43.83 -19.35 17.24
C GLN A 274 43.33 -20.38 16.22
N GLY A 275 43.50 -21.68 16.55
CA GLY A 275 43.06 -22.80 15.72
C GLY A 275 43.89 -23.02 14.44
N ARG A 276 44.89 -22.18 14.14
CA ARG A 276 45.71 -22.30 12.93
C ARG A 276 46.89 -23.27 13.15
N PRO A 277 47.29 -24.08 12.15
CA PRO A 277 48.41 -25.03 12.28
C PRO A 277 49.75 -24.41 12.66
N ILE A 278 49.93 -23.11 12.40
CA ILE A 278 51.16 -22.37 12.68
C ILE A 278 51.33 -22.01 14.18
N GLY A 279 50.25 -22.06 14.96
CA GLY A 279 50.23 -21.70 16.38
C GLY A 279 50.41 -20.21 16.66
N TYR A 280 50.27 -19.85 17.94
CA TYR A 280 50.46 -18.49 18.43
C TYR A 280 51.95 -18.05 18.36
N PRO A 281 52.27 -16.80 18.00
CA PRO A 281 53.52 -16.18 18.41
C PRO A 281 53.61 -16.12 19.94
N ILE A 282 54.83 -16.29 20.47
CA ILE A 282 55.12 -16.19 21.91
C ILE A 282 56.24 -15.18 22.13
N VAL A 283 55.96 -14.13 22.92
CA VAL A 283 56.92 -13.06 23.26
C VAL A 283 57.00 -12.95 24.77
N ASP A 284 58.21 -12.97 25.33
CA ASP A 284 58.46 -12.95 26.78
C ASP A 284 57.66 -14.01 27.59
N GLY A 285 57.28 -15.11 26.93
CA GLY A 285 56.46 -16.21 27.49
C GLY A 285 54.95 -16.03 27.35
N ILE A 286 54.49 -14.85 26.90
CA ILE A 286 53.08 -14.50 26.69
C ILE A 286 52.68 -14.84 25.24
N LYS A 287 51.49 -15.44 25.06
CA LYS A 287 50.91 -15.69 23.75
C LYS A 287 50.22 -14.44 23.21
N LEU A 288 50.34 -14.20 21.91
CA LEU A 288 49.59 -13.13 21.25
C LEU A 288 48.69 -13.77 20.18
N ASN A 289 47.43 -13.34 20.11
CA ASN A 289 46.41 -14.00 19.28
C ASN A 289 45.89 -13.11 18.16
N ASN A 290 45.32 -11.96 18.50
CA ASN A 290 44.70 -11.06 17.53
C ASN A 290 45.74 -10.07 16.98
N TYR A 291 45.52 -9.65 15.74
CA TYR A 291 46.36 -8.69 15.04
C TYR A 291 45.53 -7.99 13.94
N THR A 292 45.92 -6.78 13.56
CA THR A 292 45.61 -6.22 12.23
C THR A 292 46.84 -6.27 11.34
N LEU A 293 46.65 -6.44 10.03
CA LEU A 293 47.71 -6.51 9.03
C LEU A 293 47.26 -5.88 7.72
N PHE A 294 47.95 -4.84 7.25
CA PHE A 294 47.73 -4.19 5.96
C PHE A 294 49.06 -3.81 5.27
N GLY A 295 48.99 -3.49 3.97
CA GLY A 295 50.12 -2.96 3.20
C GLY A 295 50.38 -1.49 3.51
N GLU A 296 51.60 -1.00 3.34
CA GLU A 296 51.95 0.39 3.67
C GLU A 296 51.53 1.42 2.60
N THR A 297 51.43 0.98 1.34
CA THR A 297 51.30 1.85 0.16
C THR A 297 50.00 1.57 -0.61
N MET A 298 49.21 2.62 -0.84
CA MET A 298 48.04 2.61 -1.73
C MET A 298 48.38 3.33 -3.04
N VAL A 299 47.58 3.09 -4.09
CA VAL A 299 47.85 3.64 -5.43
C VAL A 299 46.63 4.39 -5.95
N LYS A 300 46.81 5.66 -6.32
CA LYS A 300 45.73 6.48 -6.88
C LYS A 300 45.44 6.01 -8.30
N LYS A 301 44.26 5.42 -8.48
CA LYS A 301 43.78 4.94 -9.78
C LYS A 301 43.58 6.11 -10.74
N ASN A 302 43.98 5.92 -11.98
CA ASN A 302 43.97 6.94 -13.02
C ASN A 302 43.62 6.29 -14.36
N SER A 303 42.86 6.98 -15.20
CA SER A 303 42.58 6.59 -16.58
C SER A 303 43.82 6.60 -17.48
N ASN A 304 44.95 7.15 -16.99
CA ASN A 304 46.26 6.97 -17.58
C ASN A 304 47.16 6.07 -16.69
N PRO A 305 47.47 4.82 -17.12
CA PRO A 305 48.34 3.92 -16.34
C PRO A 305 49.78 4.41 -16.18
N ALA A 306 50.22 5.40 -16.97
CA ALA A 306 51.53 6.03 -16.80
C ALA A 306 51.53 7.18 -15.77
N LYS A 307 50.42 7.39 -15.04
CA LYS A 307 50.24 8.42 -14.00
C LYS A 307 49.54 7.86 -12.75
N GLN A 308 49.91 6.66 -12.34
CA GLN A 308 49.64 6.17 -11.00
C GLN A 308 50.53 6.94 -10.01
N TYR A 309 49.99 7.27 -8.84
CA TYR A 309 50.71 7.93 -7.76
C TYR A 309 50.55 7.10 -6.48
N GLU A 310 51.67 6.78 -5.85
CA GLU A 310 51.73 6.01 -4.60
C GLU A 310 51.60 6.95 -3.39
N TYR A 311 50.80 6.54 -2.40
CA TYR A 311 50.59 7.27 -1.14
C TYR A 311 50.51 6.30 0.05
N GLN A 312 50.71 6.80 1.27
CA GLN A 312 50.66 6.00 2.49
C GLN A 312 49.24 5.49 2.71
N SER A 313 49.08 4.23 3.15
CA SER A 313 47.75 3.70 3.45
C SER A 313 46.96 4.60 4.41
N GLU A 314 45.76 4.95 3.97
CA GLU A 314 45.00 6.05 4.56
C GLU A 314 44.24 5.66 5.82
N LEU A 315 43.85 6.67 6.60
CA LEU A 315 43.33 6.52 7.95
C LEU A 315 42.10 5.60 8.04
N GLY A 316 41.23 5.62 7.03
CA GLY A 316 40.00 4.85 7.03
C GLY A 316 40.17 3.35 6.93
N LEU A 317 41.14 2.87 6.14
CA LEU A 317 41.55 1.45 6.16
C LEU A 317 42.06 1.08 7.57
N VAL A 318 43.01 1.86 8.09
CA VAL A 318 43.64 1.62 9.40
C VAL A 318 42.59 1.61 10.53
N ALA A 319 41.58 2.48 10.45
CA ALA A 319 40.47 2.56 11.39
C ALA A 319 39.50 1.37 11.25
N HIS A 320 39.13 0.99 10.03
CA HIS A 320 38.22 -0.14 9.77
C HIS A 320 38.80 -1.45 10.32
N GLU A 321 40.06 -1.76 10.01
CA GLU A 321 40.74 -2.95 10.53
C GLU A 321 40.85 -2.95 12.06
N PHE A 322 41.09 -1.77 12.66
CA PHE A 322 41.10 -1.64 14.11
C PHE A 322 39.69 -1.84 14.71
N GLY A 323 38.62 -1.48 13.99
CA GLY A 323 37.23 -1.75 14.36
C GLY A 323 36.95 -3.24 14.54
N HIS A 324 37.46 -4.09 13.65
CA HIS A 324 37.40 -5.55 13.81
C HIS A 324 38.21 -6.06 15.00
N ASP A 325 39.34 -5.43 15.35
CA ASP A 325 40.07 -5.80 16.58
C ASP A 325 39.28 -5.39 17.84
N LEU A 326 38.46 -4.33 17.73
CA LEU A 326 37.40 -4.00 18.69
C LEU A 326 36.10 -4.81 18.52
N ARG A 327 36.13 -5.92 17.76
CA ARG A 327 35.03 -6.89 17.55
C ARG A 327 33.79 -6.35 16.83
N LEU A 328 33.93 -5.30 16.03
CA LEU A 328 32.86 -4.82 15.18
C LEU A 328 32.71 -5.67 13.91
N PRO A 329 31.49 -6.01 13.49
CA PRO A 329 31.23 -6.74 12.25
C PRO A 329 31.21 -5.81 11.04
N ASP A 330 31.32 -6.39 9.85
CA ASP A 330 31.04 -5.71 8.58
C ASP A 330 29.57 -5.32 8.45
N LEU A 331 29.33 -4.11 7.95
CA LEU A 331 28.01 -3.51 7.75
C LEU A 331 27.79 -3.05 6.29
N TYR A 332 28.69 -3.43 5.37
CA TYR A 332 28.45 -3.42 3.94
C TYR A 332 27.83 -4.76 3.50
N ASN A 333 26.99 -4.79 2.47
CA ASN A 333 26.55 -6.07 1.88
C ASN A 333 27.74 -6.72 1.16
N SER A 334 27.86 -8.05 1.15
CA SER A 334 28.92 -8.80 0.44
C SER A 334 28.49 -9.42 -0.89
N GLU A 335 27.19 -9.58 -1.16
CA GLU A 335 26.69 -10.07 -2.45
C GLU A 335 26.87 -9.03 -3.58
N ARG A 336 27.24 -9.51 -4.78
CA ARG A 336 27.55 -8.69 -5.96
C ARG A 336 26.91 -9.24 -7.23
N THR A 337 26.56 -8.32 -8.14
CA THR A 337 26.11 -8.64 -9.50
C THR A 337 27.03 -7.92 -10.50
N ILE A 338 27.23 -8.47 -11.70
CA ILE A 338 27.96 -7.81 -12.79
C ILE A 338 27.00 -7.50 -13.93
N ILE A 339 27.08 -6.30 -14.50
CA ILE A 339 26.32 -5.92 -15.71
C ILE A 339 27.26 -5.40 -16.80
N GLU A 340 26.77 -5.39 -18.05
CA GLU A 340 27.40 -4.72 -19.18
C GLU A 340 26.71 -3.38 -19.44
N HIS A 341 27.48 -2.31 -19.62
CA HIS A 341 27.00 -0.94 -19.87
C HIS A 341 28.10 -0.16 -20.60
N ASP A 342 27.76 0.62 -21.61
CA ASP A 342 28.70 1.35 -22.48
C ASP A 342 29.88 0.50 -23.03
N GLY A 343 29.64 -0.79 -23.27
CA GLY A 343 30.65 -1.74 -23.73
C GLY A 343 31.71 -2.07 -22.67
N LYS A 344 31.40 -1.87 -21.39
CA LYS A 344 32.20 -2.31 -20.24
C LYS A 344 31.37 -3.20 -19.32
N PHE A 345 31.98 -4.27 -18.84
CA PHE A 345 31.50 -5.06 -17.70
C PHE A 345 31.98 -4.39 -16.40
N VAL A 346 31.06 -4.10 -15.48
CA VAL A 346 31.38 -3.59 -14.14
C VAL A 346 30.48 -4.23 -13.09
N GLU A 347 30.96 -4.21 -11.85
CA GLU A 347 30.22 -4.56 -10.64
C GLU A 347 29.11 -3.56 -10.32
N VAL A 348 27.92 -4.08 -10.02
CA VAL A 348 26.87 -3.37 -9.30
C VAL A 348 26.80 -3.95 -7.89
N SER A 349 26.76 -3.09 -6.87
CA SER A 349 26.48 -3.54 -5.50
C SER A 349 25.04 -4.05 -5.44
N ASN A 350 24.80 -5.15 -4.73
CA ASN A 350 23.43 -5.55 -4.37
C ASN A 350 23.05 -4.75 -3.11
N GLY A 351 22.92 -3.43 -3.24
CA GLY A 351 22.90 -2.49 -2.12
C GLY A 351 24.25 -2.36 -1.41
N ASP A 352 24.46 -1.22 -0.77
CA ASP A 352 25.71 -0.80 -0.11
C ASP A 352 25.73 -1.11 1.40
N GLY A 353 24.66 -1.70 1.95
CA GLY A 353 24.51 -1.89 3.40
C GLY A 353 24.30 -0.56 4.11
N LEU A 354 25.20 -0.17 5.02
CA LEU A 354 25.26 1.19 5.56
C LEU A 354 26.01 2.19 4.67
N GLY A 355 26.64 1.74 3.59
CA GLY A 355 27.38 2.60 2.66
C GLY A 355 28.37 3.52 3.38
N GLN A 356 28.36 4.81 3.02
CA GLN A 356 29.25 5.80 3.64
C GLN A 356 28.85 6.21 5.06
N TYR A 357 27.72 5.74 5.61
CA TYR A 357 27.22 6.16 6.93
C TYR A 357 27.84 5.42 8.13
N SER A 358 28.68 4.41 7.90
CA SER A 358 29.52 3.79 8.93
C SER A 358 30.94 3.54 8.44
N LEU A 359 31.91 3.70 9.34
CA LEU A 359 33.28 3.19 9.14
C LEU A 359 33.30 1.71 8.78
N MET A 360 32.42 0.88 9.38
CA MET A 360 32.35 -0.57 9.13
C MET A 360 31.66 -0.92 7.80
N ALA A 361 31.51 0.06 6.92
CA ALA A 361 31.00 -0.07 5.55
C ALA A 361 31.88 0.79 4.63
N SER A 362 31.40 1.26 3.48
CA SER A 362 32.21 2.10 2.57
C SER A 362 32.54 3.50 3.13
N GLY A 363 32.09 3.84 4.34
CA GLY A 363 32.51 5.05 5.07
C GLY A 363 33.98 5.07 5.44
N SER A 364 34.66 3.92 5.46
CA SER A 364 36.13 3.82 5.50
C SER A 364 36.82 4.55 4.35
N TRP A 365 36.15 4.73 3.20
CA TRP A 365 36.71 5.42 2.04
C TRP A 365 36.45 6.93 2.01
N GLY A 366 35.87 7.52 3.07
CA GLY A 366 35.54 8.94 3.15
C GLY A 366 36.74 9.89 2.99
N TYR A 367 36.51 11.05 2.36
CA TYR A 367 37.52 12.09 2.10
C TYR A 367 36.89 13.49 1.96
N LEU A 368 37.67 14.56 2.21
CA LEU A 368 37.30 15.94 1.91
C LEU A 368 37.86 16.40 0.55
N GLU A 369 37.38 17.54 0.03
CA GLU A 369 37.90 18.12 -1.20
C GLU A 369 39.41 18.39 -1.10
N GLY A 370 40.18 17.76 -2.00
CA GLY A 370 41.65 17.85 -2.03
C GLY A 370 42.39 16.76 -1.23
N GLU A 371 41.67 15.86 -0.57
CA GLU A 371 42.24 14.68 0.12
C GLU A 371 42.17 13.41 -0.76
N GLU A 372 42.92 12.38 -0.36
CA GLU A 372 42.86 11.05 -0.96
C GLU A 372 41.75 10.20 -0.31
N ALA A 373 41.28 9.16 -1.02
CA ALA A 373 40.21 8.30 -0.54
C ALA A 373 40.59 7.63 0.80
N GLY A 374 39.68 7.65 1.76
CA GLY A 374 39.90 7.16 3.13
C GLY A 374 40.73 8.07 4.05
N ALA A 375 41.14 9.27 3.61
CA ALA A 375 41.86 10.22 4.50
C ALA A 375 40.98 10.79 5.63
N THR A 376 39.66 10.84 5.43
CA THR A 376 38.67 11.28 6.41
C THR A 376 37.52 10.27 6.45
N PRO A 377 37.72 9.09 7.05
CA PRO A 377 36.65 8.11 7.18
C PRO A 377 35.47 8.70 7.96
N THR A 378 34.27 8.22 7.69
CA THR A 378 33.08 8.64 8.44
C THR A 378 33.04 7.99 9.81
N HIS A 379 32.15 8.48 10.65
CA HIS A 379 32.02 8.04 12.02
C HIS A 379 31.36 6.65 12.13
N LEU A 380 31.73 5.86 13.14
CA LEU A 380 30.99 4.66 13.58
C LEU A 380 29.49 4.95 13.70
N ASP A 381 28.66 4.00 13.28
CA ASP A 381 27.20 4.02 13.46
C ASP A 381 26.77 3.74 14.92
N ALA A 382 25.46 3.88 15.19
CA ALA A 382 24.89 3.70 16.52
C ALA A 382 25.03 2.27 17.05
N TYR A 383 24.91 1.24 16.20
CA TYR A 383 25.07 -0.15 16.63
C TYR A 383 26.52 -0.42 17.04
N SER A 384 27.48 -0.01 16.22
CA SER A 384 28.90 -0.12 16.53
C SER A 384 29.27 0.58 17.85
N LYS A 385 28.80 1.81 18.08
CA LYS A 385 29.01 2.54 19.35
C LYS A 385 28.44 1.82 20.57
N VAL A 386 27.27 1.21 20.43
CA VAL A 386 26.62 0.44 21.50
C VAL A 386 27.37 -0.86 21.78
N MET A 387 27.86 -1.55 20.75
CA MET A 387 28.67 -2.76 20.89
C MET A 387 30.01 -2.49 21.57
N LEU A 388 30.62 -1.33 21.32
CA LEU A 388 31.79 -0.83 22.05
C LEU A 388 31.48 -0.33 23.47
N GLY A 389 30.22 -0.19 23.88
CA GLY A 389 29.86 0.35 25.18
C GLY A 389 30.11 1.85 25.35
N VAL A 390 30.25 2.61 24.24
CA VAL A 390 30.35 4.09 24.23
C VAL A 390 29.12 4.73 24.85
N VAL A 391 27.98 4.08 24.66
CA VAL A 391 26.67 4.50 25.15
C VAL A 391 25.82 3.27 25.43
N GLU A 392 25.19 3.23 26.61
CA GLU A 392 24.12 2.30 26.90
C GLU A 392 22.82 2.90 26.32
N PRO A 393 22.12 2.21 25.38
CA PRO A 393 20.91 2.76 24.78
C PRO A 393 19.82 3.03 25.81
N LYS A 394 19.30 4.24 25.82
CA LYS A 394 18.12 4.59 26.61
C LYS A 394 16.91 3.93 25.96
N VAL A 395 16.36 2.89 26.59
CA VAL A 395 15.14 2.23 26.13
C VAL A 395 13.97 3.21 26.22
N VAL A 396 13.19 3.27 25.15
CA VAL A 396 11.89 3.96 25.17
C VAL A 396 10.87 3.02 25.81
N GLU A 397 10.43 3.34 27.03
CA GLU A 397 9.48 2.53 27.82
C GLU A 397 8.03 3.06 27.79
N LYS A 398 7.83 4.26 27.22
CA LYS A 398 6.56 4.98 27.10
C LYS A 398 6.73 6.15 26.12
N GLU A 399 5.61 6.75 25.72
CA GLU A 399 5.61 8.03 25.02
C GLU A 399 6.40 9.11 25.80
N GLN A 400 7.33 9.77 25.10
CA GLN A 400 8.19 10.83 25.60
C GLN A 400 8.85 11.63 24.47
N THR A 401 8.99 12.94 24.66
CA THR A 401 9.95 13.73 23.89
C THR A 401 11.30 13.75 24.59
N VAL A 402 12.35 13.47 23.84
CA VAL A 402 13.74 13.43 24.32
C VAL A 402 14.63 14.37 23.52
N THR A 403 15.81 14.68 24.06
CA THR A 403 16.89 15.31 23.29
C THR A 403 17.93 14.25 22.93
N VAL A 404 18.04 13.96 21.63
CA VAL A 404 19.08 13.12 21.05
C VAL A 404 20.31 14.00 20.82
N ASN A 405 21.29 13.84 21.69
CA ASN A 405 22.46 14.70 21.72
C ASN A 405 23.57 14.11 20.86
N HIS A 406 24.22 14.93 20.03
CA HIS A 406 25.37 14.57 19.22
C HIS A 406 26.58 14.20 20.08
N ILE A 407 27.51 13.40 19.54
CA ILE A 407 28.64 12.86 20.31
C ILE A 407 29.60 13.92 20.88
N SER A 408 29.68 15.10 20.24
CA SER A 408 30.43 16.27 20.75
C SER A 408 29.91 16.80 22.10
N THR A 409 28.69 16.44 22.50
CA THR A 409 28.07 16.95 23.72
C THR A 409 28.47 16.14 24.97
N PRO A 410 28.53 16.78 26.16
CA PRO A 410 28.73 16.09 27.43
C PRO A 410 27.69 15.01 27.73
N ASP A 411 26.45 15.16 27.21
CA ASP A 411 25.32 14.27 27.46
C ASP A 411 24.90 13.43 26.23
N PHE A 412 25.85 13.12 25.33
CA PHE A 412 25.69 12.17 24.21
C PHE A 412 24.83 10.96 24.60
N ASN A 413 23.88 10.62 23.74
CA ASN A 413 22.98 9.50 23.98
C ASN A 413 22.47 8.89 22.67
N VAL A 414 22.08 7.62 22.77
CA VAL A 414 21.41 6.85 21.73
C VAL A 414 20.15 6.27 22.38
N TYR A 415 19.04 6.26 21.65
CA TYR A 415 17.78 5.69 22.11
C TYR A 415 17.50 4.36 21.42
N ARG A 416 16.95 3.39 22.16
CA ARG A 416 16.52 2.09 21.63
C ARG A 416 14.99 2.00 21.66
N VAL A 417 14.41 1.74 20.50
CA VAL A 417 12.99 1.44 20.34
C VAL A 417 12.86 -0.06 20.08
N ASN A 418 12.20 -0.78 20.98
CA ASN A 418 12.01 -2.23 20.86
C ASN A 418 10.85 -2.57 19.92
N THR A 419 10.87 -3.79 19.36
CA THR A 419 9.70 -4.45 18.76
C THR A 419 9.23 -5.62 19.64
N ALA A 420 8.21 -6.36 19.19
CA ALA A 420 7.82 -7.64 19.80
C ALA A 420 8.92 -8.71 19.71
N ASN A 421 9.75 -8.68 18.65
CA ASN A 421 10.92 -9.53 18.53
C ASN A 421 12.11 -8.91 19.27
N PRO A 422 12.64 -9.50 20.37
CA PRO A 422 13.76 -8.90 21.10
C PRO A 422 15.07 -8.83 20.31
N GLN A 423 15.18 -9.59 19.20
CA GLN A 423 16.32 -9.57 18.28
C GLN A 423 16.19 -8.52 17.17
N GLU A 424 15.02 -7.88 17.02
CA GLU A 424 14.79 -6.79 16.06
C GLU A 424 14.36 -5.50 16.77
N TYR A 425 15.10 -4.42 16.55
CA TYR A 425 14.89 -3.14 17.24
C TYR A 425 15.48 -1.98 16.43
N PHE A 426 15.19 -0.75 16.84
CA PHE A 426 15.74 0.45 16.21
C PHE A 426 16.66 1.19 17.17
N LEU A 427 17.81 1.66 16.68
CA LEU A 427 18.70 2.58 17.37
C LEU A 427 18.63 3.97 16.72
N ILE A 428 18.51 5.00 17.56
CA ILE A 428 18.30 6.39 17.15
C ILE A 428 19.46 7.24 17.63
N GLU A 429 20.15 7.93 16.71
CA GLU A 429 21.35 8.72 16.99
C GLU A 429 21.32 10.08 16.26
N ASN A 430 21.89 11.11 16.86
CA ASN A 430 22.13 12.40 16.21
C ASN A 430 23.54 12.42 15.59
N ARG A 431 23.62 12.59 14.26
CA ARG A 431 24.86 12.65 13.45
C ARG A 431 24.95 14.04 12.81
N GLN A 432 26.07 14.74 12.96
CA GLN A 432 26.27 16.08 12.39
C GLN A 432 27.51 16.12 11.49
N LEU A 433 27.46 16.91 10.41
CA LEU A 433 28.50 16.97 9.38
C LEU A 433 29.73 17.80 9.83
N VAL A 434 30.33 17.40 10.94
CA VAL A 434 31.49 17.99 11.63
C VAL A 434 32.48 16.90 12.02
N GLY A 435 33.71 17.26 12.39
CA GLY A 435 34.74 16.28 12.72
C GLY A 435 34.99 15.32 11.55
N PHE A 436 35.04 14.02 11.83
CA PHE A 436 35.19 12.98 10.81
C PHE A 436 33.95 12.82 9.91
N ASP A 437 32.73 13.07 10.42
CA ASP A 437 31.51 13.11 9.60
C ASP A 437 31.44 14.31 8.64
N ALA A 438 32.44 15.20 8.63
CA ALA A 438 32.53 16.23 7.60
C ALA A 438 32.71 15.64 6.17
N SER A 439 33.23 14.43 6.02
CA SER A 439 33.38 13.77 4.71
C SER A 439 32.05 13.33 4.09
N LEU A 440 30.99 13.12 4.88
CA LEU A 440 29.63 12.94 4.36
C LEU A 440 29.13 14.15 3.54
N LYS A 441 29.83 15.30 3.56
CA LYS A 441 29.58 16.38 2.59
C LYS A 441 30.02 15.99 1.17
N SER A 442 31.23 15.47 0.96
CA SER A 442 31.71 15.16 -0.41
C SER A 442 30.84 14.10 -1.08
N VAL A 443 30.25 13.23 -0.25
CA VAL A 443 29.16 12.30 -0.58
C VAL A 443 27.93 13.05 -1.10
N ILE A 444 27.20 13.75 -0.23
CA ILE A 444 25.88 14.34 -0.52
C ILE A 444 25.93 15.46 -1.61
N TYR A 445 27.12 16.01 -1.92
CA TYR A 445 27.31 17.14 -2.84
C TYR A 445 27.69 16.79 -4.30
N SER A 446 27.66 15.53 -4.75
CA SER A 446 28.21 15.19 -6.08
C SER A 446 27.38 15.76 -7.25
N LYS A 447 28.05 16.51 -8.14
CA LYS A 447 27.40 17.27 -9.24
C LYS A 447 26.99 16.36 -10.40
N GLU A 448 25.75 15.92 -10.43
CA GLU A 448 25.13 15.45 -11.67
C GLU A 448 24.46 16.59 -12.46
N HIS A 449 24.85 16.69 -13.73
CA HIS A 449 24.00 17.23 -14.81
C HIS A 449 23.36 18.61 -14.60
N GLY A 450 24.08 19.55 -13.97
CA GLY A 450 23.76 20.99 -14.03
C GLY A 450 22.57 21.45 -13.18
N THR A 451 22.09 20.62 -12.24
CA THR A 451 21.06 21.01 -11.28
C THR A 451 21.68 21.72 -10.05
N LYS A 452 20.83 22.43 -9.27
CA LYS A 452 21.29 23.22 -8.11
C LYS A 452 21.85 22.31 -7.00
N PRO A 453 22.89 22.73 -6.26
CA PRO A 453 23.44 21.93 -5.17
C PRO A 453 22.41 21.67 -4.06
N ILE A 454 22.33 20.41 -3.61
CA ILE A 454 21.61 20.02 -2.39
C ILE A 454 22.33 20.64 -1.19
N VAL A 455 21.59 21.20 -0.23
CA VAL A 455 22.20 21.69 1.02
C VAL A 455 22.30 20.53 2.00
N ALA A 456 23.45 19.87 2.06
CA ALA A 456 23.66 18.78 3.02
C ALA A 456 23.66 19.32 4.46
N SER A 457 22.89 18.68 5.33
CA SER A 457 22.89 18.95 6.77
C SER A 457 22.96 17.63 7.55
N GLY A 458 23.37 17.68 8.82
CA GLY A 458 23.26 16.51 9.70
C GLY A 458 21.80 16.16 9.98
N GLY A 459 21.57 15.13 10.77
CA GLY A 459 20.22 14.70 11.12
C GLY A 459 20.19 13.57 12.14
N ILE A 460 19.05 12.87 12.18
CA ILE A 460 18.90 11.66 12.99
C ILE A 460 19.21 10.44 12.12
N GLY A 461 20.24 9.67 12.48
CA GLY A 461 20.41 8.33 11.95
C GLY A 461 19.46 7.37 12.64
N VAL A 462 18.70 6.61 11.86
CA VAL A 462 17.83 5.53 12.35
C VAL A 462 18.36 4.21 11.80
N TYR A 463 18.69 3.29 12.70
CA TYR A 463 19.28 2.01 12.35
C TYR A 463 18.36 0.89 12.81
N HIS A 464 17.76 0.15 11.87
CA HIS A 464 17.07 -1.11 12.14
C HIS A 464 18.12 -2.20 12.36
N ILE A 465 18.12 -2.79 13.54
CA ILE A 465 19.01 -3.88 13.93
C ILE A 465 18.24 -5.19 13.83
N ASN A 466 18.85 -6.21 13.23
CA ASN A 466 18.31 -7.57 13.17
C ASN A 466 19.38 -8.61 13.55
N GLU A 467 19.41 -8.95 14.84
CA GLU A 467 20.36 -9.92 15.40
C GLU A 467 20.05 -11.39 15.05
N ALA A 468 19.10 -11.67 14.14
CA ALA A 468 19.02 -12.97 13.49
C ALA A 468 20.22 -13.17 12.53
N PHE A 469 20.75 -12.07 11.99
CA PHE A 469 21.99 -12.03 11.22
C PHE A 469 23.19 -11.66 12.11
N SER A 470 24.41 -11.85 11.60
CA SER A 470 25.66 -11.50 12.30
C SER A 470 26.53 -10.49 11.56
N THR A 471 26.13 -10.11 10.35
CA THR A 471 26.80 -9.17 9.43
C THR A 471 25.78 -8.79 8.35
N ASN A 472 26.10 -7.83 7.49
CA ASN A 472 25.32 -7.53 6.28
C ASN A 472 25.81 -8.40 5.11
N THR A 473 24.89 -9.02 4.36
CA THR A 473 25.25 -9.82 3.17
C THR A 473 24.51 -9.38 1.92
N SER A 474 23.23 -9.04 2.02
CA SER A 474 22.39 -8.60 0.90
C SER A 474 21.21 -7.75 1.42
N PRO A 475 20.41 -7.07 0.56
CA PRO A 475 19.31 -6.21 1.02
C PRO A 475 18.21 -6.95 1.81
N THR A 476 18.18 -8.28 1.74
CA THR A 476 17.24 -9.15 2.49
C THR A 476 17.89 -9.88 3.66
N SER A 477 19.16 -9.60 3.96
CA SER A 477 19.95 -10.24 5.02
C SER A 477 20.97 -9.24 5.57
N GLN A 478 20.51 -8.41 6.51
CA GLN A 478 21.29 -7.32 7.12
C GLN A 478 21.17 -7.40 8.65
N LEU A 479 22.30 -7.32 9.35
CA LEU A 479 22.37 -7.06 10.79
C LEU A 479 22.01 -5.61 11.12
N VAL A 480 22.42 -4.65 10.28
CA VAL A 480 22.09 -3.22 10.46
C VAL A 480 21.68 -2.60 9.13
N THR A 481 20.47 -2.05 9.07
CA THR A 481 19.92 -1.32 7.92
C THR A 481 19.66 0.12 8.32
N MET A 482 20.08 1.09 7.50
CA MET A 482 19.70 2.49 7.71
C MET A 482 18.27 2.72 7.24
N LYS A 483 17.48 3.50 7.99
CA LYS A 483 16.13 3.93 7.59
C LYS A 483 16.16 5.40 7.17
N GLU A 484 15.93 5.63 5.87
CA GLU A 484 16.12 6.91 5.20
C GLU A 484 14.86 7.78 5.24
N ALA A 485 15.02 9.10 5.13
CA ALA A 485 13.89 10.02 5.07
C ALA A 485 13.06 9.90 3.76
N ASP A 486 13.71 9.57 2.64
CA ASP A 486 13.11 9.54 1.31
C ASP A 486 12.77 8.13 0.80
N GLU A 487 13.00 7.09 1.60
CA GLU A 487 12.34 5.78 1.48
C GLU A 487 10.83 5.94 1.25
N GLY A 488 10.21 6.93 1.91
CA GLY A 488 8.79 7.30 1.75
C GLY A 488 8.35 7.70 0.35
N ILE A 489 9.28 8.17 -0.48
CA ILE A 489 9.03 8.63 -1.84
C ILE A 489 9.29 7.48 -2.85
N LEU A 490 10.12 6.50 -2.48
CA LEU A 490 10.61 5.46 -3.37
C LEU A 490 10.01 4.07 -3.14
N GLY A 491 9.57 3.76 -1.92
CA GLY A 491 9.16 2.41 -1.52
C GLY A 491 10.28 1.55 -0.92
N TYR A 492 11.55 1.96 -1.03
CA TYR A 492 12.73 1.21 -0.59
C TYR A 492 13.94 2.13 -0.35
N SER A 493 14.92 1.66 0.44
CA SER A 493 16.15 2.41 0.76
C SER A 493 17.03 2.57 -0.47
N LYS A 494 17.52 3.79 -0.70
CA LYS A 494 18.47 4.12 -1.75
C LYS A 494 19.82 3.45 -1.54
N LEU A 495 20.22 3.19 -0.30
CA LEU A 495 21.38 2.35 0.01
C LEU A 495 21.15 0.87 -0.36
N ASN A 496 19.91 0.42 -0.55
CA ASN A 496 19.59 -0.94 -0.97
C ASN A 496 19.28 -1.09 -2.48
N GLU A 497 19.44 -0.02 -3.29
CA GLU A 497 19.27 -0.07 -4.75
C GLU A 497 20.50 -0.68 -5.45
N THR A 498 20.30 -1.52 -6.46
CA THR A 498 21.38 -2.06 -7.29
C THR A 498 21.86 -1.02 -8.31
N ARG A 499 23.08 -0.48 -8.19
CA ARG A 499 23.57 0.61 -9.07
C ARG A 499 24.92 0.37 -9.75
N TYR A 500 25.05 0.94 -10.96
CA TYR A 500 26.21 0.87 -11.86
C TYR A 500 27.36 1.83 -11.53
N TYR A 501 27.05 2.91 -10.85
CA TYR A 501 28.02 3.77 -10.19
C TYR A 501 27.51 4.02 -8.78
N ALA A 502 28.42 4.04 -7.80
CA ALA A 502 28.14 4.57 -6.47
C ALA A 502 28.03 6.11 -6.57
N THR A 503 26.95 6.60 -7.18
CA THR A 503 26.64 8.03 -7.21
C THR A 503 26.19 8.45 -5.83
N ASN A 504 27.05 9.16 -5.11
CA ASN A 504 26.96 9.46 -3.68
C ASN A 504 25.76 10.35 -3.23
N ASN A 505 24.74 10.55 -4.07
CA ASN A 505 23.76 11.66 -3.99
C ASN A 505 22.56 11.40 -3.07
N TYR A 506 22.77 10.83 -1.88
CA TYR A 506 21.70 10.44 -0.97
C TYR A 506 21.92 10.99 0.43
N ASP A 507 20.89 11.62 0.99
CA ASP A 507 20.82 11.96 2.41
C ASP A 507 20.23 10.77 3.17
N GLY A 508 21.10 9.98 3.80
CA GLY A 508 20.69 8.81 4.59
C GLY A 508 20.06 9.18 5.93
N PHE A 509 20.10 10.46 6.34
CA PHE A 509 19.54 10.87 7.61
C PHE A 509 18.02 11.00 7.58
N TYR A 510 17.39 10.51 8.64
CA TYR A 510 15.97 10.69 8.89
C TYR A 510 15.74 12.10 9.46
N TYR A 511 15.38 13.06 8.62
CA TYR A 511 15.28 14.47 9.02
C TYR A 511 13.93 15.14 8.66
N LYS A 512 13.58 16.18 9.43
CA LYS A 512 12.35 16.97 9.29
C LYS A 512 12.64 18.47 9.48
N GLY A 513 12.72 19.22 8.38
CA GLY A 513 12.68 20.68 8.41
C GLY A 513 13.07 21.31 7.07
N GLN A 514 13.21 22.64 7.04
CA GLN A 514 13.53 23.37 5.81
C GLN A 514 15.02 23.30 5.46
N GLY A 515 15.35 22.43 4.50
CA GLY A 515 16.66 22.35 3.83
C GLY A 515 16.86 20.97 3.20
N GLY A 516 16.80 20.87 1.86
CA GLY A 516 16.90 19.61 1.11
C GLY A 516 15.75 19.42 0.11
N HIS A 517 15.82 20.13 -1.02
CA HIS A 517 14.69 20.47 -1.91
C HIS A 517 13.66 21.44 -1.30
N ASP A 518 13.04 22.29 -2.13
CA ASP A 518 12.15 23.38 -1.69
C ASP A 518 10.72 22.88 -1.28
N LYS A 519 10.64 21.72 -0.62
CA LYS A 519 9.39 21.13 -0.10
C LYS A 519 9.60 20.57 1.31
N PRO A 520 8.62 20.67 2.23
CA PRO A 520 8.73 20.06 3.54
C PRO A 520 8.59 18.53 3.45
N GLN A 521 9.66 17.79 3.76
CA GLN A 521 9.55 16.37 4.10
C GLN A 521 8.75 16.22 5.42
N GLN A 522 7.68 15.43 5.40
CA GLN A 522 6.80 15.18 6.55
C GLN A 522 7.06 13.80 7.15
N ASN A 523 8.24 13.63 7.73
CA ASN A 523 8.72 12.30 8.07
C ASN A 523 8.48 11.99 9.56
N THR A 524 7.42 11.22 9.80
CA THR A 524 7.19 10.45 11.02
C THR A 524 7.38 8.98 10.65
N MET A 525 8.12 8.21 11.44
CA MET A 525 8.27 6.77 11.18
C MET A 525 7.18 6.02 11.94
N TYR A 526 6.20 5.45 11.23
CA TYR A 526 5.10 4.64 11.79
C TYR A 526 4.82 3.37 10.96
N LYS A 527 3.93 2.50 11.44
CA LYS A 527 3.65 1.18 10.82
C LYS A 527 3.20 1.21 9.34
N THR A 528 2.67 2.34 8.89
CA THR A 528 2.08 2.58 7.56
C THR A 528 2.74 3.74 6.81
N THR A 529 3.84 4.33 7.31
CA THR A 529 4.73 5.11 6.44
C THR A 529 5.59 4.19 5.60
N VAL A 530 6.23 4.75 4.58
CA VAL A 530 7.53 4.24 4.13
C VAL A 530 8.58 5.30 4.54
N PRO A 531 9.74 4.94 5.11
CA PRO A 531 10.00 3.63 5.71
C PRO A 531 8.99 3.38 6.84
N SER A 532 8.55 2.13 6.98
CA SER A 532 7.69 1.75 8.10
C SER A 532 8.55 1.38 9.32
N THR A 533 7.92 1.34 10.49
CA THR A 533 8.48 0.65 11.66
C THR A 533 8.36 -0.88 11.58
N GLN A 534 7.95 -1.44 10.42
CA GLN A 534 7.79 -2.87 10.24
C GLN A 534 9.14 -3.57 10.13
N VAL A 535 9.30 -4.66 10.87
CA VAL A 535 10.52 -5.50 10.88
C VAL A 535 10.28 -6.82 10.15
N ALA A 536 11.32 -7.64 9.96
CA ALA A 536 11.26 -8.78 9.04
C ALA A 536 10.27 -9.88 9.46
N SER A 537 9.96 -9.98 10.76
CA SER A 537 8.90 -10.86 11.29
C SER A 537 7.47 -10.42 10.95
N GLY A 538 7.29 -9.20 10.43
CA GLY A 538 5.99 -8.54 10.28
C GLY A 538 5.54 -7.74 11.50
N ASP A 539 6.27 -7.80 12.62
CA ASP A 539 6.06 -6.97 13.81
C ASP A 539 6.40 -5.49 13.54
N TYR A 540 6.09 -4.63 14.52
CA TYR A 540 6.39 -3.19 14.48
C TYR A 540 7.14 -2.73 15.73
N ALA A 541 7.78 -1.56 15.65
CA ALA A 541 8.28 -0.84 16.82
C ALA A 541 7.12 -0.44 17.76
N TYR A 542 7.34 -0.48 19.07
CA TYR A 542 6.33 -0.07 20.06
C TYR A 542 6.00 1.43 20.02
N TYR A 543 6.96 2.25 19.59
CA TYR A 543 6.82 3.70 19.52
C TYR A 543 7.20 4.19 18.13
N ASN A 544 6.47 5.19 17.67
CA ASN A 544 6.74 5.87 16.41
C ASN A 544 7.54 7.14 16.66
N MET A 545 8.34 7.51 15.66
CA MET A 545 9.37 8.54 15.84
C MET A 545 9.10 9.78 15.01
N VAL A 546 9.10 10.95 15.66
CA VAL A 546 9.05 12.28 15.04
C VAL A 546 10.30 13.07 15.40
N VAL A 547 11.05 13.53 14.40
CA VAL A 547 12.12 14.53 14.62
C VAL A 547 11.49 15.92 14.71
N GLU A 548 11.70 16.66 15.80
CA GLU A 548 11.01 17.93 16.09
C GLU A 548 11.86 19.20 15.86
N SER A 549 13.16 19.06 15.59
CA SER A 549 14.10 20.18 15.50
C SER A 549 14.97 20.12 14.26
N LYS A 550 15.43 21.30 13.80
CA LYS A 550 16.50 21.43 12.81
C LYS A 550 17.81 20.77 13.28
N PRO A 551 18.76 20.43 12.38
CA PRO A 551 19.98 19.75 12.72
C PRO A 551 20.83 20.65 13.61
N SER A 552 21.32 20.07 14.69
CA SER A 552 22.15 20.74 15.68
C SER A 552 22.75 19.68 16.59
N GLU A 553 23.66 20.07 17.47
CA GLU A 553 24.23 19.15 18.46
C GLU A 553 23.19 18.60 19.46
N ASN A 554 21.99 19.18 19.54
CA ASN A 554 20.95 18.81 20.51
C ASN A 554 19.58 18.74 19.80
N MET A 555 19.29 17.61 19.14
CA MET A 555 18.06 17.45 18.37
C MET A 555 16.93 16.90 19.24
N ARG A 556 15.72 17.46 19.14
CA ARG A 556 14.53 16.95 19.84
C ARG A 556 13.86 15.87 18.99
N VAL A 557 13.57 14.73 19.59
CA VAL A 557 12.86 13.61 18.97
C VAL A 557 11.74 13.16 19.90
N SER A 558 10.52 13.07 19.37
CA SER A 558 9.37 12.53 20.08
C SER A 558 9.17 11.07 19.70
N PHE A 559 9.19 10.22 20.72
CA PHE A 559 8.66 8.86 20.65
C PHE A 559 7.23 8.91 21.17
N VAL A 560 6.28 8.65 20.29
CA VAL A 560 4.85 8.61 20.64
C VAL A 560 4.37 7.17 20.57
N ASP A 561 3.35 6.81 21.36
CA ASP A 561 2.60 5.59 21.08
C ASP A 561 2.13 5.65 19.62
N ASP A 562 2.03 4.48 18.98
CA ASP A 562 1.61 4.35 17.58
C ASP A 562 0.39 5.25 17.31
N PRO A 563 0.50 6.37 16.53
CA PRO A 563 -0.57 7.34 16.43
C PRO A 563 -1.79 6.59 15.99
N ILE A 564 -2.79 6.56 16.87
CA ILE A 564 -3.97 5.76 16.66
C ILE A 564 -4.71 6.48 15.54
N SER A 565 -4.41 6.05 14.32
CA SER A 565 -4.59 6.88 13.14
C SER A 565 -6.06 7.17 13.01
N VAL A 566 -6.39 8.38 12.54
CA VAL A 566 -7.78 8.70 12.22
C VAL A 566 -8.27 7.70 11.17
N THR A 567 -9.10 6.74 11.60
CA THR A 567 -9.73 5.77 10.70
C THR A 567 -10.94 6.41 10.00
N GLY A 568 -11.52 7.44 10.61
CA GLY A 568 -12.49 8.33 10.00
C GLY A 568 -12.73 9.57 10.87
N VAL A 569 -13.19 10.65 10.24
CA VAL A 569 -13.85 11.76 10.94
C VAL A 569 -15.29 11.80 10.46
N VAL A 570 -16.22 12.05 11.37
CA VAL A 570 -17.62 12.30 11.02
C VAL A 570 -17.93 13.75 11.35
N ILE A 571 -18.45 14.47 10.37
CA ILE A 571 -19.00 15.81 10.53
C ILE A 571 -20.51 15.66 10.79
N THR A 572 -21.07 16.42 11.72
CA THR A 572 -22.50 16.34 12.01
C THR A 572 -23.10 17.73 12.18
N PRO A 573 -24.15 18.07 11.40
CA PRO A 573 -24.70 17.33 10.26
C PRO A 573 -23.78 17.35 9.01
N GLU A 574 -23.97 16.41 8.07
CA GLU A 574 -23.25 16.32 6.77
C GLU A 574 -23.86 17.20 5.66
N ASN A 575 -25.08 17.68 5.86
CA ASN A 575 -25.71 18.67 4.99
C ASN A 575 -26.54 19.61 5.85
N LYS A 576 -26.55 20.91 5.54
CA LYS A 576 -27.40 21.88 6.23
C LYS A 576 -27.80 23.02 5.30
N GLU A 577 -29.08 23.08 4.93
CA GLU A 577 -29.64 24.31 4.36
C GLU A 577 -29.64 25.42 5.40
N LEU A 578 -29.22 26.62 4.99
CA LEU A 578 -29.30 27.85 5.78
C LEU A 578 -29.89 28.96 4.90
N LEU A 579 -30.57 29.92 5.51
CA LEU A 579 -30.93 31.17 4.84
C LEU A 579 -29.77 32.16 4.93
N VAL A 580 -29.69 33.08 3.96
CA VAL A 580 -28.70 34.18 3.98
C VAL A 580 -28.79 34.95 5.30
N GLY A 581 -27.74 34.87 6.13
CA GLY A 581 -27.65 35.49 7.45
C GLY A 581 -27.66 34.51 8.64
N GLU A 582 -27.99 33.23 8.43
CA GLU A 582 -28.05 32.22 9.50
C GLU A 582 -26.69 31.59 9.83
N THR A 583 -26.56 30.99 11.01
CA THR A 583 -25.34 30.34 11.50
C THR A 583 -25.60 28.92 12.00
N GLN A 584 -24.60 28.04 11.86
CA GLN A 584 -24.67 26.65 12.33
C GLN A 584 -23.32 26.24 12.92
N GLN A 585 -23.29 25.81 14.18
CA GLN A 585 -22.15 25.08 14.74
C GLN A 585 -22.18 23.65 14.20
N LEU A 586 -21.11 23.23 13.54
CA LEU A 586 -20.91 21.85 13.12
C LEU A 586 -20.05 21.12 14.15
N LYS A 587 -20.31 19.83 14.38
CA LYS A 587 -19.51 18.98 15.28
C LYS A 587 -18.66 18.04 14.44
N ALA A 588 -17.37 17.93 14.73
CA ALA A 588 -16.53 16.89 14.16
C ALA A 588 -16.14 15.88 15.25
N GLU A 589 -16.37 14.60 14.98
CA GLU A 589 -15.95 13.50 15.84
C GLU A 589 -14.91 12.64 15.12
N VAL A 590 -13.71 12.56 15.72
CA VAL A 590 -12.56 11.85 15.18
C VAL A 590 -12.50 10.45 15.78
N ALA A 591 -12.49 9.43 14.92
CA ALA A 591 -12.46 8.03 15.28
C ALA A 591 -11.09 7.38 14.99
N PRO A 592 -10.64 6.43 15.84
CA PRO A 592 -11.27 5.98 17.08
C PRO A 592 -11.18 7.04 18.20
N ALA A 593 -11.96 6.88 19.27
CA ALA A 593 -12.10 7.90 20.32
C ALA A 593 -10.80 8.17 21.14
N ASN A 594 -9.74 7.40 20.93
CA ASN A 594 -8.39 7.61 21.46
C ASN A 594 -7.37 8.03 20.38
N ALA A 595 -7.81 8.44 19.19
CA ALA A 595 -6.94 8.92 18.12
C ALA A 595 -5.98 10.03 18.58
N THR A 596 -4.72 9.93 18.17
CA THR A 596 -3.62 10.71 18.76
C THR A 596 -3.64 12.19 18.32
N ASN A 597 -3.97 12.47 17.06
CA ASN A 597 -4.16 13.84 16.57
C ASN A 597 -5.58 14.06 16.03
N LYS A 598 -6.46 14.54 16.92
CA LYS A 598 -7.86 14.89 16.60
C LYS A 598 -8.05 16.32 16.09
N ASN A 599 -6.96 17.04 15.81
CA ASN A 599 -7.08 18.41 15.33
C ASN A 599 -7.65 18.41 13.92
N VAL A 600 -8.61 19.28 13.69
CA VAL A 600 -9.26 19.47 12.40
C VAL A 600 -8.96 20.85 11.83
N ILE A 601 -9.00 20.95 10.50
CA ILE A 601 -9.05 22.21 9.75
C ILE A 601 -10.46 22.33 9.20
N TRP A 602 -11.07 23.49 9.41
CA TRP A 602 -12.33 23.87 8.79
C TRP A 602 -12.04 24.83 7.65
N SER A 603 -12.59 24.57 6.47
CA SER A 603 -12.50 25.44 5.31
C SER A 603 -13.86 25.57 4.63
N SER A 604 -14.08 26.67 3.92
CA SER A 604 -15.23 26.85 3.04
C SER A 604 -14.78 26.85 1.59
N SER A 605 -15.46 26.10 0.73
CA SER A 605 -15.25 26.21 -0.72
C SER A 605 -15.65 27.58 -1.28
N ASN A 606 -16.48 28.36 -0.56
CA ASN A 606 -16.80 29.73 -0.94
C ASN A 606 -17.18 30.62 0.26
N GLU A 607 -16.19 31.30 0.83
CA GLU A 607 -16.36 32.25 1.94
C GLU A 607 -17.26 33.47 1.65
N ALA A 608 -17.53 33.79 0.38
CA ALA A 608 -18.49 34.83 0.02
C ALA A 608 -19.95 34.35 0.18
N ILE A 609 -20.18 33.04 0.12
CA ILE A 609 -21.49 32.38 0.24
C ILE A 609 -21.73 31.91 1.67
N ALA A 610 -20.78 31.20 2.28
CA ALA A 610 -20.75 30.95 3.72
C ALA A 610 -19.31 30.83 4.23
N THR A 611 -18.98 31.46 5.36
CA THR A 611 -17.69 31.23 6.05
C THR A 611 -17.84 30.22 7.16
N VAL A 612 -16.78 29.45 7.43
CA VAL A 612 -16.62 28.68 8.66
C VAL A 612 -15.47 29.25 9.48
N ASP A 613 -15.61 29.28 10.81
CA ASP A 613 -14.51 29.64 11.71
C ASP A 613 -13.69 28.43 12.14
N GLN A 614 -12.55 28.67 12.80
CA GLN A 614 -11.66 27.61 13.28
C GLN A 614 -12.29 26.66 14.32
N ASN A 615 -13.47 26.98 14.86
CA ASN A 615 -14.23 26.13 15.78
C ASN A 615 -15.33 25.32 15.08
N GLY A 616 -15.51 25.46 13.75
CA GLY A 616 -16.56 24.80 13.00
C GLY A 616 -17.92 25.53 13.02
N THR A 617 -17.98 26.80 13.43
CA THR A 617 -19.21 27.60 13.27
C THR A 617 -19.27 28.21 11.87
N VAL A 618 -20.29 27.81 11.12
CA VAL A 618 -20.65 28.33 9.81
C VAL A 618 -21.50 29.59 9.95
N THR A 619 -21.31 30.55 9.05
CA THR A 619 -22.16 31.73 8.84
C THR A 619 -22.49 31.89 7.36
N ALA A 620 -23.77 31.76 7.01
CA ALA A 620 -24.31 31.98 5.67
C ALA A 620 -24.37 33.48 5.35
N LYS A 621 -23.83 33.89 4.20
CA LYS A 621 -23.60 35.30 3.81
C LYS A 621 -24.26 35.74 2.51
N ALA A 622 -24.38 34.84 1.53
CA ALA A 622 -25.00 35.14 0.24
C ALA A 622 -25.59 33.88 -0.38
N LYS A 623 -26.49 34.02 -1.35
CA LYS A 623 -27.10 32.86 -1.99
C LYS A 623 -26.07 32.02 -2.74
N GLY A 624 -26.19 30.72 -2.60
CA GLY A 624 -25.47 29.71 -3.36
C GLY A 624 -24.94 28.67 -2.41
N GLU A 625 -24.03 27.84 -2.90
CA GLU A 625 -23.51 26.72 -2.16
C GLU A 625 -22.10 27.00 -1.62
N ALA A 626 -21.86 26.63 -0.38
CA ALA A 626 -20.55 26.60 0.24
C ALA A 626 -20.37 25.24 0.92
N ILE A 627 -19.38 24.47 0.48
CA ILE A 627 -19.03 23.20 1.10
C ILE A 627 -18.10 23.52 2.25
N ILE A 628 -18.52 23.20 3.47
CA ILE A 628 -17.75 23.37 4.68
C ILE A 628 -17.06 22.06 5.00
N THR A 629 -15.81 21.93 4.59
CA THR A 629 -15.02 20.73 4.81
C THR A 629 -14.38 20.78 6.19
N VAL A 630 -14.54 19.72 6.97
CA VAL A 630 -13.65 19.43 8.10
C VAL A 630 -12.67 18.33 7.69
N GLU A 631 -11.38 18.63 7.78
CA GLU A 631 -10.31 17.68 7.47
C GLU A 631 -9.47 17.45 8.72
N THR A 632 -9.26 16.21 9.12
CA THR A 632 -8.29 15.91 10.19
C THR A 632 -6.88 16.15 9.69
N LYS A 633 -6.10 16.87 10.50
CA LYS A 633 -4.67 17.12 10.23
C LYS A 633 -3.82 15.85 10.22
N ASP A 634 -4.38 14.73 10.67
CA ASP A 634 -3.80 13.40 10.66
C ASP A 634 -4.66 12.46 9.80
N GLY A 635 -4.01 11.65 8.97
CA GLY A 635 -4.66 10.74 8.02
C GLY A 635 -5.44 11.37 6.86
N GLY A 636 -5.53 12.71 6.77
CA GLY A 636 -6.24 13.44 5.71
C GLY A 636 -7.71 13.06 5.57
N LYS A 637 -8.34 12.61 6.66
CA LYS A 637 -9.75 12.19 6.62
C LYS A 637 -10.59 13.45 6.61
N SER A 638 -11.28 13.66 5.50
CA SER A 638 -12.25 14.72 5.36
C SER A 638 -13.66 14.19 5.56
N ALA A 639 -14.49 15.01 6.15
CA ALA A 639 -15.93 14.94 6.04
C ALA A 639 -16.42 16.35 5.73
N SER A 640 -17.36 16.49 4.81
CA SER A 640 -17.86 17.80 4.40
C SER A 640 -19.32 17.99 4.82
N CYS A 641 -19.63 19.21 5.24
CA CYS A 641 -20.99 19.67 5.42
C CYS A 641 -21.33 20.59 4.25
N LYS A 642 -22.18 20.14 3.33
CA LYS A 642 -22.68 21.03 2.27
C LYS A 642 -23.66 22.02 2.88
N ILE A 643 -23.32 23.31 2.78
CA ILE A 643 -24.16 24.42 3.23
C ILE A 643 -24.76 25.08 1.99
N ASP A 644 -25.99 24.71 1.66
CA ASP A 644 -26.75 25.39 0.61
C ASP A 644 -27.46 26.60 1.22
N VAL A 645 -27.01 27.79 0.82
CA VAL A 645 -27.51 29.06 1.31
C VAL A 645 -28.56 29.61 0.35
N THR A 646 -29.81 29.70 0.79
CA THR A 646 -30.93 30.04 -0.09
C THR A 646 -31.61 31.40 0.22
N ILE A 647 -32.37 31.91 -0.75
CA ILE A 647 -33.31 33.05 -0.66
C ILE A 647 -34.53 32.76 -1.55
N GLU A 648 -35.72 33.06 -1.04
CA GLU A 648 -37.02 32.54 -1.53
C GLU A 648 -37.58 33.20 -2.81
N LYS A 649 -38.45 32.47 -3.55
CA LYS A 649 -39.43 32.97 -4.54
C LYS A 649 -40.52 31.94 -4.90
N THR A 650 -41.68 32.36 -5.43
CA THR A 650 -43.00 31.67 -5.36
C THR A 650 -43.52 30.99 -6.65
N LEU A 651 -44.41 29.99 -6.51
CA LEU A 651 -44.98 29.16 -7.59
C LEU A 651 -46.14 29.89 -8.35
N SER A 652 -46.29 29.81 -9.70
CA SER A 652 -47.62 29.85 -10.41
C SER A 652 -47.86 29.29 -11.88
N GLU A 653 -46.88 28.89 -12.73
CA GLU A 653 -47.10 28.63 -14.19
C GLU A 653 -46.61 27.29 -14.87
N TRP A 654 -46.52 26.09 -14.25
CA TRP A 654 -45.69 24.97 -14.78
C TRP A 654 -46.33 23.69 -15.44
N PHE A 655 -47.60 23.60 -15.86
CA PHE A 655 -48.18 22.25 -16.13
C PHE A 655 -49.40 22.10 -17.09
N GLU A 656 -49.53 20.90 -17.71
CA GLU A 656 -50.73 20.14 -18.18
C GLU A 656 -50.23 18.69 -18.51
N ASP A 657 -50.97 17.64 -18.91
CA ASP A 657 -52.38 17.22 -18.75
C ASP A 657 -52.46 15.87 -17.98
N GLN A 658 -51.40 15.04 -17.97
CA GLN A 658 -51.20 14.04 -16.91
C GLN A 658 -50.94 14.76 -15.57
N ASN A 659 -50.08 15.77 -15.64
CA ASN A 659 -50.03 16.84 -14.68
C ASN A 659 -51.18 17.85 -14.88
N LEU A 660 -52.40 17.42 -15.23
CA LEU A 660 -53.56 18.07 -14.61
C LEU A 660 -53.74 17.57 -13.16
N ALA A 661 -53.13 16.43 -12.79
CA ALA A 661 -52.93 16.03 -11.40
C ALA A 661 -51.92 16.93 -10.69
N LYS A 662 -50.68 17.03 -11.20
CA LYS A 662 -49.66 17.95 -10.66
C LYS A 662 -49.77 19.40 -11.12
N MET A 663 -50.72 19.81 -11.98
CA MET A 663 -50.97 21.23 -12.33
C MET A 663 -51.14 22.13 -11.12
N VAL A 664 -51.46 21.49 -10.01
CA VAL A 664 -52.05 22.01 -8.80
C VAL A 664 -51.02 22.17 -7.68
N GLY A 665 -49.74 22.30 -8.02
CA GLY A 665 -48.99 23.31 -7.27
C GLY A 665 -49.46 24.71 -7.70
N TYR A 666 -48.62 25.70 -7.49
CA TYR A 666 -48.61 26.89 -8.36
C TYR A 666 -49.69 27.95 -8.04
N ASN A 667 -51.01 27.79 -8.21
CA ASN A 667 -51.96 28.64 -7.45
C ASN A 667 -53.39 28.10 -7.46
N LEU A 668 -53.88 27.67 -6.31
CA LEU A 668 -55.23 27.13 -6.19
C LEU A 668 -56.33 28.21 -6.17
N ASP A 669 -55.98 29.49 -6.00
CA ASP A 669 -56.93 30.62 -6.00
C ASP A 669 -57.40 31.10 -7.40
N LEU A 670 -56.79 30.68 -8.53
CA LEU A 670 -57.09 31.27 -9.88
C LEU A 670 -57.82 30.32 -10.84
N ILE A 671 -57.78 29.02 -10.55
CA ILE A 671 -58.57 27.98 -11.26
C ILE A 671 -60.08 28.08 -10.92
N LEU A 672 -60.39 28.85 -9.87
CA LEU A 672 -61.72 29.28 -9.44
C LEU A 672 -62.39 30.20 -10.48
N THR A 673 -63.45 29.74 -11.16
CA THR A 673 -64.72 30.47 -11.46
C THR A 673 -65.57 29.84 -12.58
N ASP A 674 -65.04 28.90 -13.39
CA ASP A 674 -65.82 28.21 -14.44
C ASP A 674 -65.78 26.67 -14.36
N LYS A 675 -66.88 26.05 -14.77
CA LYS A 675 -67.22 24.62 -14.67
C LYS A 675 -66.35 23.70 -15.53
N ILE A 676 -65.43 24.24 -16.34
CA ILE A 676 -64.49 23.44 -17.15
C ILE A 676 -63.33 22.91 -16.29
N THR A 677 -62.81 23.72 -15.38
CA THR A 677 -61.63 23.35 -14.56
C THR A 677 -62.02 22.44 -13.40
N GLU A 678 -63.19 22.68 -12.80
CA GLU A 678 -63.91 21.73 -11.94
C GLU A 678 -64.06 20.35 -12.63
N LYS A 679 -64.32 20.34 -13.95
CA LYS A 679 -64.44 19.11 -14.77
C LYS A 679 -63.09 18.41 -15.03
N ARG A 680 -61.97 19.14 -15.01
CA ARG A 680 -60.62 18.61 -15.20
C ARG A 680 -60.07 18.03 -13.90
N LEU A 681 -60.17 18.76 -12.79
CA LEU A 681 -59.82 18.26 -11.45
C LEU A 681 -60.69 17.05 -11.03
N ASN A 682 -61.93 16.96 -11.54
CA ASN A 682 -62.77 15.76 -11.40
C ASN A 682 -62.27 14.51 -12.15
N LYS A 683 -61.30 14.62 -13.08
CA LYS A 683 -60.67 13.48 -13.77
C LYS A 683 -59.40 12.99 -13.10
N VAL A 684 -58.75 13.81 -12.28
CA VAL A 684 -57.55 13.40 -11.55
C VAL A 684 -57.95 12.33 -10.55
N LYS A 685 -57.47 11.10 -10.76
CA LYS A 685 -57.76 9.95 -9.90
C LYS A 685 -56.69 9.68 -8.87
N LYS A 686 -55.44 9.97 -9.21
CA LYS A 686 -54.26 9.71 -8.39
C LYS A 686 -53.40 10.96 -8.35
N LEU A 687 -53.02 11.36 -7.14
CA LEU A 687 -52.10 12.47 -6.88
C LEU A 687 -50.98 11.97 -5.96
N ASP A 688 -49.78 11.86 -6.52
CA ASP A 688 -48.58 11.43 -5.81
C ASP A 688 -47.64 12.61 -5.66
N MET A 689 -47.64 13.20 -4.46
CA MET A 689 -46.95 14.47 -4.19
C MET A 689 -45.48 14.25 -3.81
N ARG A 690 -45.01 12.99 -3.68
CA ARG A 690 -43.67 12.63 -3.15
C ARG A 690 -42.49 13.28 -3.87
N TYR A 691 -42.70 13.75 -5.10
CA TYR A 691 -41.68 14.33 -5.96
C TYR A 691 -42.21 15.61 -6.64
N ASP A 692 -41.41 16.68 -6.65
CA ASP A 692 -41.72 17.99 -7.26
C ASP A 692 -41.64 17.98 -8.82
N ARG A 693 -41.54 16.78 -9.40
CA ARG A 693 -41.77 16.42 -10.81
C ARG A 693 -42.65 15.16 -10.84
N ALA A 694 -43.45 14.96 -11.87
CA ALA A 694 -43.73 13.62 -12.39
C ALA A 694 -44.33 13.69 -13.80
N ILE A 695 -44.47 12.52 -14.39
CA ILE A 695 -45.24 12.17 -15.57
C ILE A 695 -44.60 12.67 -16.88
N SER A 696 -43.94 11.84 -17.70
CA SER A 696 -43.92 10.36 -17.81
C SER A 696 -43.74 9.55 -16.50
N ALA A 697 -44.41 8.43 -16.22
CA ALA A 697 -45.34 7.54 -16.96
C ALA A 697 -44.89 7.11 -18.37
N ILE A 698 -44.56 5.82 -18.49
CA ILE A 698 -44.37 5.11 -19.76
C ILE A 698 -43.11 5.63 -20.49
N SER A 699 -41.94 5.00 -20.41
CA SER A 699 -41.67 3.56 -20.26
C SER A 699 -42.34 2.68 -21.34
N ASP A 700 -42.50 3.26 -22.54
CA ASP A 700 -41.97 2.64 -23.75
C ASP A 700 -40.60 3.30 -23.96
N SER A 701 -39.48 2.61 -24.04
CA SER A 701 -39.19 1.21 -23.75
C SER A 701 -37.93 1.26 -22.87
N ASP A 702 -37.90 0.52 -21.76
CA ASP A 702 -37.11 -0.72 -21.70
C ASP A 702 -35.68 -0.33 -21.18
N TYR A 703 -35.08 -1.13 -20.28
CA TYR A 703 -33.97 -0.77 -19.33
C TYR A 703 -34.10 0.42 -18.33
N LYS A 704 -33.40 0.33 -17.18
CA LYS A 704 -32.39 1.29 -16.65
C LYS A 704 -31.79 0.78 -15.31
N TYR A 705 -30.47 0.91 -15.14
CA TYR A 705 -29.72 0.66 -13.90
C TYR A 705 -29.94 1.76 -12.83
N ASP A 706 -29.26 1.65 -11.69
CA ASP A 706 -29.50 2.39 -10.45
C ASP A 706 -29.10 3.88 -10.39
N ALA A 707 -29.64 4.54 -9.36
CA ALA A 707 -29.19 5.79 -8.74
C ALA A 707 -29.39 7.14 -9.49
N LEU A 708 -29.85 8.09 -8.66
CA LEU A 708 -29.43 9.50 -8.45
C LEU A 708 -29.29 10.42 -9.71
N PRO A 709 -28.84 11.69 -9.61
CA PRO A 709 -29.81 12.77 -9.59
C PRO A 709 -29.46 13.97 -10.48
N TYR A 710 -30.44 14.47 -11.23
CA TYR A 710 -30.29 15.66 -12.07
C TYR A 710 -31.63 16.43 -11.96
N TYR A 711 -31.64 17.63 -11.34
CA TYR A 711 -32.79 18.17 -10.56
C TYR A 711 -34.09 18.43 -11.35
N PRO A 712 -34.35 19.61 -12.01
CA PRO A 712 -33.51 20.77 -12.36
C PRO A 712 -33.45 21.81 -11.25
N ILE A 713 -32.38 22.62 -11.18
CA ILE A 713 -32.39 23.79 -10.28
C ILE A 713 -33.72 24.54 -10.55
N GLY A 714 -34.43 24.93 -9.51
CA GLY A 714 -35.48 25.93 -9.64
C GLY A 714 -36.76 25.60 -10.44
N TYR A 715 -37.17 24.33 -10.63
CA TYR A 715 -38.60 23.98 -10.66
C TYR A 715 -38.82 22.61 -9.99
N SER A 716 -39.62 22.44 -8.93
CA SER A 716 -40.63 23.35 -8.36
C SER A 716 -40.32 23.80 -6.92
N LYS A 717 -41.28 24.45 -6.23
CA LYS A 717 -41.08 24.97 -4.86
C LYS A 717 -42.04 24.29 -3.89
N ARG A 718 -41.57 24.09 -2.65
CA ARG A 718 -42.25 23.38 -1.56
C ARG A 718 -43.72 23.74 -1.39
N ILE A 719 -44.59 22.73 -1.37
CA ILE A 719 -46.03 22.84 -1.07
C ILE A 719 -46.23 22.98 0.45
N LYS A 720 -46.16 24.21 0.98
CA LYS A 720 -46.36 24.54 2.41
C LYS A 720 -47.83 24.78 2.82
N ASP A 721 -48.78 24.59 1.90
CA ASP A 721 -50.21 24.79 2.10
C ASP A 721 -50.99 23.81 1.20
N LEU A 722 -52.07 23.22 1.72
CA LEU A 722 -53.00 22.39 0.95
C LEU A 722 -54.26 23.15 0.50
N LYS A 723 -54.38 24.46 0.75
CA LYS A 723 -55.49 25.31 0.32
C LYS A 723 -55.85 25.08 -1.15
N GLY A 724 -57.03 24.50 -1.41
CA GLY A 724 -57.52 24.13 -2.73
C GLY A 724 -57.47 22.64 -3.07
N ILE A 725 -56.90 21.80 -2.20
CA ILE A 725 -57.00 20.34 -2.30
C ILE A 725 -58.48 19.91 -2.34
N GLU A 726 -59.38 20.66 -1.69
CA GLU A 726 -60.83 20.48 -1.72
C GLU A 726 -61.47 20.57 -3.12
N LEU A 727 -60.79 21.16 -4.11
CA LEU A 727 -61.29 21.22 -5.50
C LEU A 727 -61.18 19.87 -6.24
N PHE A 728 -60.41 18.92 -5.71
CA PHE A 728 -60.20 17.60 -6.29
C PHE A 728 -61.36 16.62 -6.01
N ASN A 729 -62.58 17.03 -6.40
CA ASN A 729 -63.79 16.21 -6.33
C ASN A 729 -63.71 14.86 -7.10
N GLY A 730 -62.66 14.65 -7.90
CA GLY A 730 -62.39 13.44 -8.67
C GLY A 730 -61.44 12.43 -8.01
N LEU A 731 -60.69 12.87 -7.00
CA LEU A 731 -59.50 12.19 -6.49
C LEU A 731 -59.86 10.98 -5.65
N GLU A 732 -59.24 9.85 -6.01
CA GLU A 732 -59.46 8.55 -5.40
C GLU A 732 -58.22 8.11 -4.61
N GLU A 733 -57.01 8.44 -5.06
CA GLU A 733 -55.75 8.15 -4.38
C GLU A 733 -54.87 9.39 -4.14
N LEU A 734 -54.46 9.62 -2.89
CA LEU A 734 -53.54 10.69 -2.48
C LEU A 734 -52.35 10.12 -1.71
N ILE A 735 -51.13 10.32 -2.20
CA ILE A 735 -49.89 10.00 -1.47
C ILE A 735 -49.21 11.32 -1.09
N LEU A 736 -49.10 11.56 0.21
CA LEU A 736 -48.42 12.73 0.76
C LEU A 736 -46.91 12.49 0.90
N PRO A 737 -46.07 13.54 0.85
CA PRO A 737 -44.60 13.40 0.87
C PRO A 737 -44.06 13.20 2.29
N TYR A 738 -42.83 12.70 2.40
CA TYR A 738 -42.25 12.21 3.66
C TYR A 738 -41.83 13.30 4.65
N ASP A 739 -41.13 14.33 4.18
CA ASP A 739 -40.56 15.40 5.03
C ASP A 739 -41.60 16.34 5.67
N PHE A 740 -42.88 16.02 5.55
CA PHE A 740 -43.96 16.83 6.09
C PHE A 740 -44.23 16.57 7.57
N SER A 741 -43.37 17.13 8.40
CA SER A 741 -43.76 17.47 9.76
C SER A 741 -44.99 18.39 9.71
N TYR A 742 -46.01 18.04 10.50
CA TYR A 742 -47.33 18.68 10.52
C TYR A 742 -47.28 20.20 10.74
N GLU A 743 -46.24 20.72 11.40
CA GLU A 743 -46.07 22.16 11.66
C GLU A 743 -45.82 22.99 10.39
N THR A 744 -45.43 22.36 9.28
CA THR A 744 -45.04 23.04 8.04
C THR A 744 -46.15 23.07 6.98
N ILE A 745 -47.17 22.19 7.06
CA ILE A 745 -48.38 22.30 6.23
C ILE A 745 -49.42 23.12 6.98
N ASN A 746 -49.64 24.33 6.51
CA ASN A 746 -50.86 25.03 6.85
C ASN A 746 -52.06 24.27 6.24
N ASN A 747 -53.12 24.11 7.03
CA ASN A 747 -54.41 23.57 6.59
C ASN A 747 -54.45 22.08 6.18
N ILE A 748 -53.64 21.18 6.77
CA ILE A 748 -53.72 19.73 6.48
C ILE A 748 -55.13 19.11 6.69
N SER A 749 -55.95 19.73 7.55
CA SER A 749 -57.36 19.39 7.75
C SER A 749 -58.22 19.47 6.49
N LEU A 750 -57.80 20.15 5.43
CA LEU A 750 -58.53 20.26 4.16
C LEU A 750 -58.70 18.92 3.44
N ILE A 751 -57.85 17.91 3.68
CA ILE A 751 -58.01 16.57 3.08
C ILE A 751 -59.34 15.91 3.47
N THR A 752 -59.96 16.35 4.58
CA THR A 752 -61.30 15.90 5.01
C THR A 752 -62.43 16.30 4.06
N GLN A 753 -62.18 17.21 3.11
CA GLN A 753 -63.16 17.70 2.14
C GLN A 753 -63.19 16.88 0.84
N LEU A 754 -62.26 15.93 0.65
CA LEU A 754 -62.16 15.11 -0.57
C LEU A 754 -63.25 14.02 -0.62
N PRO A 755 -64.24 14.09 -1.54
CA PRO A 755 -65.44 13.24 -1.46
C PRO A 755 -65.29 11.83 -2.05
N LYS A 756 -64.26 11.59 -2.88
CA LYS A 756 -64.00 10.30 -3.56
C LYS A 756 -62.75 9.57 -3.04
N LEU A 757 -62.03 10.16 -2.08
CA LEU A 757 -60.78 9.59 -1.59
C LEU A 757 -61.04 8.22 -0.96
N ASN A 758 -60.46 7.19 -1.58
CA ASN A 758 -60.54 5.80 -1.16
C ASN A 758 -59.16 5.18 -0.98
N SER A 759 -58.09 5.90 -1.31
CA SER A 759 -56.74 5.40 -1.23
C SER A 759 -55.82 6.49 -0.69
N ILE A 760 -55.01 6.18 0.32
CA ILE A 760 -54.19 7.18 1.01
C ILE A 760 -52.81 6.63 1.34
N GLY A 761 -51.79 7.48 1.19
CA GLY A 761 -50.41 7.23 1.62
C GLY A 761 -49.91 8.35 2.52
N VAL A 762 -49.51 7.98 3.73
CA VAL A 762 -48.87 8.82 4.76
C VAL A 762 -47.82 7.97 5.49
N SER A 763 -46.66 8.54 5.86
CA SER A 763 -45.56 7.80 6.48
C SER A 763 -45.92 7.37 7.91
N GLU A 764 -46.18 8.32 8.81
CA GLU A 764 -46.61 8.05 10.19
C GLU A 764 -48.13 7.87 10.30
N VAL A 765 -48.65 6.75 9.78
CA VAL A 765 -50.09 6.51 9.60
C VAL A 765 -50.95 6.80 10.85
N ALA A 766 -50.57 6.29 12.03
CA ALA A 766 -51.31 6.52 13.27
C ALA A 766 -51.23 7.99 13.75
N ASN A 767 -50.05 8.61 13.66
CA ASN A 767 -49.78 9.96 14.17
C ASN A 767 -50.42 11.04 13.27
N THR A 768 -50.42 10.85 11.95
CA THR A 768 -51.08 11.75 10.99
C THR A 768 -52.60 11.63 11.06
N LEU A 769 -53.14 10.40 11.07
CA LEU A 769 -54.60 10.18 11.03
C LEU A 769 -55.30 10.41 12.39
N SER A 770 -54.57 10.38 13.52
CA SER A 770 -55.13 10.79 14.82
C SER A 770 -55.24 12.31 14.99
N LYS A 771 -54.52 13.11 14.18
CA LYS A 771 -54.53 14.59 14.20
C LYS A 771 -55.44 15.22 13.14
N VAL A 772 -56.08 14.42 12.27
CA VAL A 772 -57.01 14.88 11.23
C VAL A 772 -58.34 14.13 11.32
N ASN A 773 -59.46 14.84 11.35
CA ASN A 773 -60.80 14.25 11.54
C ASN A 773 -61.37 13.62 10.23
N LEU A 774 -60.67 12.63 9.68
CA LEU A 774 -60.98 11.96 8.41
C LEU A 774 -61.85 10.70 8.60
N ASP A 775 -62.82 10.49 7.71
CA ASP A 775 -63.65 9.27 7.69
C ASP A 775 -62.90 8.10 7.03
N LEU A 776 -62.22 7.30 7.88
CA LEU A 776 -61.40 6.17 7.44
C LEU A 776 -62.21 5.00 6.85
N SER A 777 -63.54 4.95 7.04
CA SER A 777 -64.36 3.82 6.57
C SER A 777 -64.43 3.71 5.04
N LYS A 778 -64.08 4.79 4.33
CA LYS A 778 -64.06 4.88 2.86
C LYS A 778 -62.79 4.33 2.21
N ILE A 779 -61.73 4.05 2.98
CA ILE A 779 -60.43 3.66 2.43
C ILE A 779 -60.45 2.18 1.98
N THR A 780 -60.17 1.96 0.69
CA THR A 780 -60.02 0.68 -0.01
C THR A 780 -58.56 0.33 -0.34
N THR A 781 -57.65 1.32 -0.46
CA THR A 781 -56.20 1.04 -0.58
C THR A 781 -55.41 1.81 0.47
N LEU A 782 -54.70 1.10 1.34
CA LEU A 782 -53.73 1.74 2.23
C LEU A 782 -52.34 1.61 1.61
N TYR A 783 -51.72 2.75 1.36
CA TYR A 783 -50.29 2.84 1.15
C TYR A 783 -49.69 3.14 2.53
N ALA A 784 -48.86 2.24 3.03
CA ALA A 784 -48.14 2.41 4.29
C ALA A 784 -46.66 2.10 4.06
N GLU A 785 -45.81 2.87 4.69
CA GLU A 785 -44.41 2.52 4.89
C GLU A 785 -44.37 1.47 6.01
N SER A 786 -44.63 1.89 7.25
CA SER A 786 -44.82 0.99 8.40
C SER A 786 -46.29 0.91 8.84
N LEU A 787 -46.65 -0.22 9.45
CA LEU A 787 -47.92 -0.40 10.17
C LEU A 787 -47.61 -0.55 11.65
N ASP A 788 -47.94 0.47 12.45
CA ASP A 788 -47.68 0.46 13.90
C ASP A 788 -48.40 -0.73 14.59
N GLU A 789 -47.62 -1.62 15.20
CA GLU A 789 -48.12 -2.76 15.98
C GLU A 789 -48.72 -2.36 17.34
N LYS A 790 -48.37 -1.17 17.86
CA LYS A 790 -48.74 -0.70 19.22
C LYS A 790 -50.04 0.10 19.23
N ASP A 791 -50.37 0.77 18.14
CA ASP A 791 -51.71 1.32 17.86
C ASP A 791 -52.20 0.88 16.48
N THR A 792 -53.09 -0.12 16.44
CA THR A 792 -53.80 -0.53 15.21
C THR A 792 -55.22 0.03 15.11
N SER A 793 -55.61 0.96 15.98
CA SER A 793 -57.01 1.44 16.11
C SER A 793 -57.50 2.25 14.91
N TYR A 794 -56.59 2.69 14.02
CA TYR A 794 -56.93 3.28 12.72
C TYR A 794 -57.34 2.21 11.69
N LEU A 795 -56.72 1.02 11.70
CA LEU A 795 -57.05 -0.10 10.81
C LEU A 795 -58.45 -0.66 11.09
N GLU A 796 -58.83 -0.78 12.37
CA GLU A 796 -60.17 -1.26 12.74
C GLU A 796 -61.32 -0.34 12.26
N LYS A 797 -61.02 0.92 11.95
CA LYS A 797 -61.97 1.89 11.39
C LYS A 797 -62.07 1.81 9.85
N MET A 798 -61.11 1.18 9.16
CA MET A 798 -61.04 1.04 7.69
C MET A 798 -61.77 -0.21 7.18
N THR A 799 -63.10 -0.24 7.30
CA THR A 799 -63.92 -1.45 7.02
C THR A 799 -64.04 -1.88 5.54
N ASN A 800 -63.41 -1.18 4.59
CA ASN A 800 -63.53 -1.45 3.14
C ASN A 800 -62.22 -1.76 2.40
N LEU A 801 -61.11 -1.92 3.13
CA LEU A 801 -59.77 -2.21 2.61
C LEU A 801 -59.71 -3.46 1.69
N ASN A 802 -59.20 -3.29 0.46
CA ASN A 802 -59.06 -4.32 -0.58
C ASN A 802 -57.59 -4.60 -0.95
N ALA A 803 -56.73 -3.59 -0.88
CA ALA A 803 -55.31 -3.76 -1.11
C ALA A 803 -54.49 -2.97 -0.08
N ILE A 804 -53.36 -3.53 0.32
CA ILE A 804 -52.32 -2.81 1.05
C ILE A 804 -51.05 -2.93 0.24
N LYS A 805 -50.35 -1.81 0.07
CA LYS A 805 -49.10 -1.76 -0.69
C LYS A 805 -48.04 -1.09 0.15
N TYR A 806 -46.90 -1.74 0.27
CA TYR A 806 -45.73 -1.12 0.84
C TYR A 806 -45.32 0.03 -0.06
N TYR A 807 -44.98 1.17 0.53
CA TYR A 807 -44.33 2.23 -0.21
C TYR A 807 -43.29 2.91 0.68
N SER A 808 -42.07 2.95 0.17
CA SER A 808 -41.06 3.89 0.64
C SER A 808 -41.23 5.21 -0.11
N SER A 809 -41.03 6.33 0.58
CA SER A 809 -40.87 7.64 -0.05
C SER A 809 -39.49 7.84 -0.68
N ASN A 810 -38.51 7.08 -0.22
CA ASN A 810 -37.09 7.33 -0.45
C ASN A 810 -36.51 6.42 -1.55
N GLY A 811 -37.31 5.47 -2.07
CA GLY A 811 -36.86 4.44 -3.00
C GLY A 811 -35.96 3.37 -2.39
N GLN A 812 -35.40 3.63 -1.19
CA GLN A 812 -34.85 2.62 -0.31
C GLN A 812 -35.97 1.66 0.09
N ASP A 813 -35.83 0.39 -0.28
CA ASP A 813 -36.49 -0.71 0.42
C ASP A 813 -35.96 -0.70 1.86
N HIS A 814 -36.60 0.09 2.72
CA HIS A 814 -36.29 0.07 4.15
C HIS A 814 -36.68 -1.31 4.67
N SER A 815 -35.68 -2.15 4.95
CA SER A 815 -35.85 -3.32 5.81
C SER A 815 -36.55 -2.86 7.09
N ASP A 816 -36.04 -1.80 7.71
CA ASP A 816 -36.27 -1.50 9.11
C ASP A 816 -37.65 -0.88 9.42
N THR A 817 -38.39 -0.42 8.42
CA THR A 817 -39.68 0.30 8.58
C THR A 817 -40.81 -0.25 7.69
N GLY A 818 -40.85 -1.58 7.47
CA GLY A 818 -41.93 -2.23 6.68
C GLY A 818 -42.51 -3.52 7.27
N TRP A 819 -42.11 -3.90 8.49
CA TRP A 819 -42.39 -5.21 9.08
C TRP A 819 -43.88 -5.43 9.41
N ILE A 820 -44.52 -6.41 8.77
CA ILE A 820 -45.87 -6.84 9.17
C ILE A 820 -45.80 -7.97 10.20
N GLU A 821 -45.94 -7.58 11.47
CA GLU A 821 -46.05 -8.46 12.63
C GLU A 821 -47.34 -9.32 12.63
N ALA A 822 -47.31 -10.43 13.38
CA ALA A 822 -48.44 -11.38 13.44
C ALA A 822 -49.72 -10.76 14.06
N SER A 823 -49.56 -9.77 14.95
CA SER A 823 -50.67 -8.98 15.52
C SER A 823 -51.36 -8.10 14.48
N VAL A 824 -50.60 -7.53 13.54
CA VAL A 824 -51.13 -6.68 12.45
C VAL A 824 -51.93 -7.52 11.46
N ILE A 825 -51.42 -8.68 11.01
CA ILE A 825 -52.18 -9.63 10.19
C ILE A 825 -53.50 -10.01 10.85
N SER A 826 -53.50 -10.24 12.18
CA SER A 826 -54.71 -10.59 12.93
C SER A 826 -55.78 -9.50 12.93
N THR A 827 -55.41 -8.22 12.79
CA THR A 827 -56.36 -7.12 12.59
C THR A 827 -56.77 -6.98 11.12
N LEU A 828 -55.85 -7.17 10.17
CA LEU A 828 -56.15 -7.11 8.74
C LEU A 828 -57.08 -8.24 8.26
N ALA A 829 -56.93 -9.46 8.81
CA ALA A 829 -57.79 -10.61 8.50
C ALA A 829 -59.26 -10.39 8.90
N LYS A 830 -59.55 -9.41 9.78
CA LYS A 830 -60.93 -8.98 10.09
C LYS A 830 -61.60 -8.28 8.90
N ASN A 831 -60.84 -7.82 7.90
CA ASN A 831 -61.38 -7.22 6.68
C ASN A 831 -61.49 -8.24 5.54
N THR A 832 -62.72 -8.65 5.23
CA THR A 832 -63.01 -9.72 4.27
C THR A 832 -62.82 -9.36 2.79
N LYS A 833 -62.50 -8.09 2.48
CA LYS A 833 -62.37 -7.58 1.10
C LYS A 833 -60.94 -7.57 0.55
N LEU A 834 -59.94 -7.93 1.36
CA LEU A 834 -58.52 -7.88 0.99
C LEU A 834 -58.16 -8.97 -0.04
N GLU A 835 -57.67 -8.57 -1.22
CA GLU A 835 -57.27 -9.47 -2.33
C GLU A 835 -55.78 -9.36 -2.73
N LYS A 836 -55.10 -8.27 -2.38
CA LYS A 836 -53.71 -8.00 -2.76
C LYS A 836 -52.87 -7.49 -1.58
N ILE A 837 -51.69 -8.10 -1.43
CA ILE A 837 -50.61 -7.64 -0.56
C ILE A 837 -49.36 -7.49 -1.44
N ASP A 838 -48.77 -6.29 -1.46
CA ASP A 838 -47.70 -5.94 -2.41
C ASP A 838 -46.46 -5.42 -1.69
N SER A 839 -45.34 -6.13 -1.91
CA SER A 839 -43.97 -5.74 -1.58
C SER A 839 -43.71 -5.45 -0.10
N PHE A 840 -44.45 -6.11 0.80
CA PHE A 840 -44.19 -6.02 2.24
C PHE A 840 -43.10 -6.97 2.72
N TYR A 841 -42.43 -6.53 3.78
CA TYR A 841 -41.40 -7.26 4.50
C TYR A 841 -42.00 -8.08 5.63
N PHE A 842 -41.69 -9.38 5.65
CA PHE A 842 -42.20 -10.33 6.64
C PHE A 842 -41.10 -10.76 7.59
N THR A 843 -41.19 -10.34 8.86
CA THR A 843 -40.37 -10.83 9.97
C THR A 843 -40.89 -12.19 10.45
N GLY A 844 -40.17 -13.25 10.07
CA GLY A 844 -40.35 -14.58 10.64
C GLY A 844 -41.53 -15.41 10.10
N THR A 845 -41.41 -16.73 10.26
CA THR A 845 -42.30 -17.74 9.65
C THR A 845 -43.76 -17.66 10.08
N LYS A 846 -44.05 -17.15 11.29
CA LYS A 846 -45.43 -17.05 11.81
C LYS A 846 -46.31 -16.10 10.99
N ALA A 847 -45.77 -14.96 10.55
CA ALA A 847 -46.53 -14.00 9.75
C ALA A 847 -46.89 -14.60 8.38
N LEU A 848 -45.96 -15.31 7.74
CA LEU A 848 -46.21 -16.03 6.48
C LEU A 848 -47.24 -17.16 6.64
N GLN A 849 -47.20 -17.92 7.73
CA GLN A 849 -48.21 -18.95 8.00
C GLN A 849 -49.62 -18.34 8.16
N GLN A 850 -49.72 -17.14 8.74
CA GLN A 850 -50.99 -16.45 8.96
C GLN A 850 -51.60 -15.90 7.65
N LEU A 851 -50.83 -15.71 6.56
CA LEU A 851 -51.36 -15.21 5.28
C LEU A 851 -52.52 -16.05 4.71
N GLN A 852 -52.54 -17.37 4.97
CA GLN A 852 -53.63 -18.25 4.55
C GLN A 852 -55.00 -17.89 5.15
N THR A 853 -55.03 -17.14 6.25
CA THR A 853 -56.26 -16.71 6.93
C THR A 853 -56.97 -15.58 6.20
N ILE A 854 -56.30 -14.93 5.23
CA ILE A 854 -56.85 -13.89 4.38
C ILE A 854 -57.56 -14.55 3.18
N PRO A 855 -58.91 -14.49 3.09
CA PRO A 855 -59.66 -15.48 2.31
C PRO A 855 -59.60 -15.35 0.77
N ASN A 856 -59.23 -14.17 0.25
CA ASN A 856 -59.40 -13.81 -1.17
C ASN A 856 -58.10 -13.37 -1.88
N LEU A 857 -56.93 -13.69 -1.32
CA LEU A 857 -55.61 -13.32 -1.85
C LEU A 857 -55.32 -13.95 -3.23
N LYS A 858 -54.98 -13.11 -4.24
CA LYS A 858 -54.69 -13.55 -5.64
C LYS A 858 -53.32 -13.11 -6.17
N GLU A 859 -52.88 -11.92 -5.80
CA GLU A 859 -51.56 -11.39 -6.15
C GLU A 859 -50.75 -11.25 -4.87
N LEU A 860 -49.57 -11.86 -4.87
CA LEU A 860 -48.68 -11.88 -3.71
C LEU A 860 -47.26 -11.58 -4.15
N VAL A 861 -46.77 -10.42 -3.71
CA VAL A 861 -45.37 -9.99 -3.83
C VAL A 861 -44.86 -9.81 -2.42
N ILE A 862 -43.89 -10.63 -2.01
CA ILE A 862 -43.38 -10.66 -0.63
C ILE A 862 -41.87 -10.68 -0.61
N SER A 863 -41.28 -9.99 0.37
CA SER A 863 -39.90 -10.14 0.80
C SER A 863 -39.85 -10.88 2.14
N VAL A 864 -38.96 -11.86 2.28
CA VAL A 864 -38.88 -12.73 3.46
C VAL A 864 -37.47 -12.68 4.02
N ASN A 865 -37.27 -11.88 5.06
CA ASN A 865 -35.98 -11.86 5.76
C ASN A 865 -35.81 -13.17 6.58
N GLU A 866 -34.59 -13.68 6.69
CA GLU A 866 -34.21 -14.92 7.39
C GLU A 866 -34.72 -16.26 6.81
N SER A 867 -35.01 -16.37 5.51
CA SER A 867 -35.31 -17.68 4.93
C SER A 867 -34.05 -18.53 4.66
N THR A 868 -33.79 -19.47 5.56
CA THR A 868 -33.46 -20.81 5.06
C THR A 868 -34.69 -21.39 4.34
N GLU A 869 -34.44 -22.26 3.38
CA GLU A 869 -35.37 -22.71 2.33
C GLU A 869 -36.72 -23.32 2.83
N GLU A 870 -36.78 -23.72 4.09
CA GLU A 870 -37.97 -24.32 4.72
C GLU A 870 -39.14 -23.31 4.88
N SER A 871 -38.82 -22.02 5.08
CA SER A 871 -39.79 -20.94 5.37
C SER A 871 -40.82 -20.70 4.26
N VAL A 872 -40.46 -20.93 2.99
CA VAL A 872 -41.35 -20.72 1.83
C VAL A 872 -42.14 -21.97 1.42
N THR A 873 -41.89 -23.13 2.04
CA THR A 873 -42.62 -24.36 1.73
C THR A 873 -44.13 -24.27 2.02
N TYR A 874 -44.56 -23.28 2.81
CA TYR A 874 -45.97 -22.97 3.08
C TYR A 874 -46.69 -22.30 1.89
N LEU A 875 -45.97 -21.66 0.96
CA LEU A 875 -46.58 -20.95 -0.19
C LEU A 875 -47.35 -21.89 -1.13
N LYS A 876 -46.99 -23.18 -1.19
CA LYS A 876 -47.73 -24.21 -1.95
C LYS A 876 -49.20 -24.37 -1.50
N GLN A 877 -49.57 -23.82 -0.35
CA GLN A 877 -50.92 -23.83 0.20
C GLN A 877 -51.78 -22.64 -0.30
N LEU A 878 -51.27 -21.83 -1.24
CA LEU A 878 -51.96 -20.69 -1.85
C LEU A 878 -52.35 -20.97 -3.33
N PRO A 879 -53.20 -21.98 -3.62
CA PRO A 879 -53.43 -22.49 -4.99
C PRO A 879 -54.20 -21.54 -5.92
N LYS A 880 -54.70 -20.40 -5.40
CA LYS A 880 -55.44 -19.38 -6.17
C LYS A 880 -54.54 -18.27 -6.73
N VAL A 881 -53.26 -18.26 -6.40
CA VAL A 881 -52.32 -17.22 -6.83
C VAL A 881 -51.95 -17.41 -8.30
N GLU A 882 -52.17 -16.37 -9.11
CA GLU A 882 -51.91 -16.36 -10.57
C GLU A 882 -50.56 -15.70 -10.92
N LYS A 883 -50.11 -14.80 -10.03
CA LYS A 883 -48.84 -14.09 -10.09
C LYS A 883 -48.15 -14.18 -8.74
N LEU A 884 -47.01 -14.86 -8.71
CA LEU A 884 -46.20 -15.02 -7.51
C LEU A 884 -44.81 -14.45 -7.77
N ALA A 885 -44.41 -13.49 -6.93
CA ALA A 885 -43.05 -13.01 -6.84
C ALA A 885 -42.55 -13.20 -5.41
N ILE A 886 -41.61 -14.13 -5.24
CA ILE A 886 -40.89 -14.33 -3.99
C ILE A 886 -39.58 -13.56 -4.13
N LYS A 887 -39.46 -12.46 -3.38
CA LYS A 887 -38.22 -11.67 -3.27
C LYS A 887 -37.45 -12.15 -2.03
N GLU A 888 -36.13 -12.04 -2.08
CA GLU A 888 -35.23 -12.27 -0.93
C GLU A 888 -35.30 -13.67 -0.26
N CYS A 889 -35.90 -14.67 -0.90
CA CYS A 889 -35.84 -16.07 -0.45
C CYS A 889 -35.25 -16.98 -1.52
N ASP A 890 -34.45 -17.95 -1.06
CA ASP A 890 -33.46 -18.65 -1.88
C ASP A 890 -33.69 -20.16 -1.92
N LEU A 891 -33.88 -20.71 -3.12
CA LEU A 891 -34.18 -22.12 -3.37
C LEU A 891 -32.91 -22.90 -3.79
N THR A 892 -32.41 -23.76 -2.90
CA THR A 892 -31.13 -24.45 -2.99
C THR A 892 -31.21 -25.90 -3.48
N SER A 893 -32.29 -26.37 -4.13
CA SER A 893 -32.28 -27.68 -4.81
C SER A 893 -33.25 -27.80 -6.00
N SER A 894 -32.99 -28.75 -6.90
CA SER A 894 -33.91 -29.05 -8.02
C SER A 894 -35.28 -29.54 -7.54
N GLU A 895 -35.30 -30.29 -6.43
CA GLU A 895 -36.52 -30.83 -5.82
C GLU A 895 -37.32 -29.73 -5.12
N SER A 896 -36.70 -28.62 -4.73
CA SER A 896 -37.38 -27.47 -4.14
C SER A 896 -38.26 -26.71 -5.13
N LEU A 897 -37.94 -26.76 -6.44
CA LEU A 897 -38.80 -26.18 -7.47
C LEU A 897 -40.15 -26.92 -7.61
N ASP A 898 -40.29 -28.13 -7.06
CA ASP A 898 -41.54 -28.90 -7.10
C ASP A 898 -42.70 -28.21 -6.36
N ILE A 899 -42.42 -27.26 -5.47
CA ILE A 899 -43.47 -26.48 -4.77
C ILE A 899 -44.41 -25.77 -5.76
N PHE A 900 -43.89 -25.39 -6.94
CA PHE A 900 -44.66 -24.69 -7.98
C PHE A 900 -45.54 -25.61 -8.82
N LYS A 901 -45.32 -26.94 -8.84
CA LYS A 901 -46.11 -27.89 -9.64
C LYS A 901 -47.61 -27.82 -9.36
N ASN A 902 -47.98 -27.52 -8.12
CA ASN A 902 -49.37 -27.47 -7.67
C ASN A 902 -50.03 -26.09 -7.88
N MET A 903 -49.30 -25.13 -8.45
CA MET A 903 -49.78 -23.77 -8.75
C MET A 903 -50.09 -23.62 -10.25
N GLY A 904 -50.95 -24.50 -10.78
CA GLY A 904 -51.20 -24.64 -12.22
C GLY A 904 -51.80 -23.42 -12.95
N ASN A 905 -52.22 -22.39 -12.22
CA ASN A 905 -52.71 -21.13 -12.76
C ASN A 905 -51.61 -20.07 -12.95
N LEU A 906 -50.35 -20.36 -12.62
CA LEU A 906 -49.24 -19.43 -12.78
C LEU A 906 -49.02 -19.06 -14.26
N TYR A 907 -49.21 -17.78 -14.57
CA TYR A 907 -48.90 -17.18 -15.87
C TYR A 907 -47.51 -16.53 -15.89
N ALA A 908 -47.13 -15.93 -14.76
CA ALA A 908 -45.85 -15.27 -14.53
C ALA A 908 -45.30 -15.69 -13.16
N LEU A 909 -44.02 -16.06 -13.14
CA LEU A 909 -43.34 -16.57 -11.95
C LEU A 909 -41.95 -15.91 -11.80
N SER A 910 -41.64 -15.46 -10.60
CA SER A 910 -40.34 -14.86 -10.24
C SER A 910 -39.85 -15.38 -8.88
N PHE A 911 -38.61 -15.89 -8.82
CA PHE A 911 -37.96 -16.40 -7.60
C PHE A 911 -36.42 -16.36 -7.69
N VAL A 912 -35.75 -16.64 -6.56
CA VAL A 912 -34.29 -16.75 -6.41
C VAL A 912 -33.89 -18.18 -5.99
N ALA A 913 -32.77 -18.72 -6.47
CA ALA A 913 -32.40 -20.14 -6.34
C ALA A 913 -30.88 -20.48 -6.41
N SER A 914 -30.15 -20.55 -5.29
CA SER A 914 -28.68 -20.50 -5.26
C SER A 914 -27.86 -21.80 -5.33
N ASN A 915 -28.40 -22.96 -5.75
CA ASN A 915 -27.61 -24.20 -5.85
C ASN A 915 -27.12 -24.56 -7.27
N LYS A 916 -25.82 -24.84 -7.33
CA LYS A 916 -24.94 -25.05 -8.48
C LYS A 916 -25.24 -26.23 -9.42
N LYS A 917 -26.41 -26.89 -9.35
CA LYS A 917 -26.83 -27.98 -10.28
C LYS A 917 -28.36 -28.07 -10.51
N ILE A 918 -29.10 -26.99 -10.26
CA ILE A 918 -30.57 -26.98 -10.40
C ILE A 918 -31.02 -27.27 -11.84
N ASP A 919 -32.03 -28.13 -12.00
CA ASP A 919 -32.60 -28.58 -13.27
C ASP A 919 -33.99 -27.97 -13.51
N PHE A 920 -34.13 -27.15 -14.57
CA PHE A 920 -35.37 -26.41 -14.83
C PHE A 920 -36.37 -27.19 -15.68
N SER A 921 -36.04 -28.40 -16.14
CA SER A 921 -36.90 -29.21 -17.02
C SER A 921 -38.30 -29.43 -16.44
N VAL A 922 -38.40 -29.46 -15.10
CA VAL A 922 -39.65 -29.64 -14.36
C VAL A 922 -40.70 -28.55 -14.64
N LEU A 923 -40.25 -27.31 -14.90
CA LEU A 923 -41.13 -26.17 -15.18
C LEU A 923 -41.80 -26.26 -16.55
N SER A 924 -41.32 -27.13 -17.46
CA SER A 924 -41.96 -27.35 -18.77
C SER A 924 -43.38 -27.93 -18.69
N GLN A 925 -43.79 -28.45 -17.53
CA GLN A 925 -45.16 -28.90 -17.24
C GLN A 925 -46.15 -27.73 -17.04
N LEU A 926 -45.67 -26.51 -16.82
CA LEU A 926 -46.50 -25.32 -16.64
C LEU A 926 -46.86 -24.72 -18.01
N GLU A 927 -47.74 -25.38 -18.75
CA GLU A 927 -48.08 -25.02 -20.15
C GLU A 927 -48.58 -23.57 -20.33
N ASN A 928 -49.15 -22.96 -19.28
CA ASN A 928 -49.64 -21.58 -19.27
C ASN A 928 -48.54 -20.54 -19.02
N LEU A 929 -47.36 -20.93 -18.55
CA LEU A 929 -46.25 -20.03 -18.25
C LEU A 929 -45.76 -19.37 -19.55
N LYS A 930 -45.65 -18.03 -19.56
CA LYS A 930 -45.13 -17.26 -20.72
C LYS A 930 -43.99 -16.31 -20.34
N GLU A 931 -43.94 -15.93 -19.07
CA GLU A 931 -42.96 -15.02 -18.50
C GLU A 931 -42.28 -15.70 -17.31
N LEU A 932 -40.97 -15.90 -17.42
CA LEU A 932 -40.17 -16.53 -16.38
C LEU A 932 -38.97 -15.65 -16.05
N THR A 933 -38.87 -15.29 -14.77
CA THR A 933 -37.70 -14.61 -14.19
C THR A 933 -37.10 -15.52 -13.13
N VAL A 934 -35.85 -15.93 -13.32
CA VAL A 934 -35.12 -16.76 -12.35
C VAL A 934 -33.81 -16.06 -12.02
N SER A 935 -33.58 -15.82 -10.73
CA SER A 935 -32.26 -15.51 -10.22
C SER A 935 -31.65 -16.76 -9.60
N ALA A 936 -30.39 -17.09 -9.84
CA ALA A 936 -29.81 -18.35 -9.36
C ALA A 936 -28.27 -18.28 -9.25
N SER A 937 -27.64 -19.42 -8.95
CA SER A 937 -26.18 -19.54 -8.87
C SER A 937 -25.68 -20.84 -9.52
N ASP A 938 -25.02 -20.78 -10.68
CA ASP A 938 -24.32 -21.93 -11.33
C ASP A 938 -25.25 -23.11 -11.77
N ALA A 939 -26.51 -22.85 -12.15
CA ALA A 939 -27.50 -23.90 -12.43
C ALA A 939 -27.33 -24.61 -13.81
N LYS A 940 -28.09 -25.68 -14.08
CA LYS A 940 -28.09 -26.40 -15.38
C LYS A 940 -28.88 -25.65 -16.46
N TRP A 941 -28.34 -24.51 -16.89
CA TRP A 941 -29.01 -23.60 -17.80
C TRP A 941 -29.42 -24.23 -19.14
N GLU A 942 -28.70 -25.25 -19.62
CA GLU A 942 -29.00 -25.97 -20.85
C GLU A 942 -30.38 -26.64 -20.85
N THR A 943 -30.92 -26.93 -19.66
CA THR A 943 -32.27 -27.51 -19.49
C THR A 943 -33.40 -26.55 -19.84
N LEU A 944 -33.15 -25.22 -19.82
CA LEU A 944 -34.12 -24.21 -20.24
C LEU A 944 -34.51 -24.32 -21.73
N SER A 945 -33.68 -24.97 -22.56
CA SER A 945 -34.01 -25.29 -23.96
C SER A 945 -35.31 -26.09 -24.12
N LYS A 946 -35.75 -26.81 -23.07
CA LYS A 946 -37.05 -27.50 -23.03
C LYS A 946 -38.25 -26.55 -22.95
N LEU A 947 -38.06 -25.31 -22.52
CA LEU A 947 -39.08 -24.27 -22.43
C LEU A 947 -39.09 -23.37 -23.68
N SER A 948 -38.87 -23.94 -24.86
CA SER A 948 -38.81 -23.23 -26.15
C SER A 948 -40.10 -22.52 -26.58
N HIS A 949 -41.19 -22.64 -25.80
CA HIS A 949 -42.45 -21.91 -25.99
C HIS A 949 -42.49 -20.54 -25.29
N LEU A 950 -41.49 -20.20 -24.45
CA LEU A 950 -41.43 -18.93 -23.72
C LEU A 950 -41.30 -17.73 -24.67
N LYS A 951 -41.75 -16.57 -24.19
CA LYS A 951 -41.67 -15.28 -24.92
C LYS A 951 -40.72 -14.29 -24.28
N LYS A 952 -40.72 -14.24 -22.95
CA LYS A 952 -39.80 -13.43 -22.15
C LYS A 952 -39.06 -14.35 -21.19
N LEU A 953 -37.74 -14.27 -21.22
CA LEU A 953 -36.85 -15.01 -20.33
C LEU A 953 -35.86 -14.03 -19.70
N THR A 954 -35.86 -13.99 -18.37
CA THR A 954 -34.87 -13.23 -17.58
C THR A 954 -34.11 -14.21 -16.69
N ILE A 955 -32.83 -14.39 -16.97
CA ILE A 955 -31.89 -15.22 -16.20
C ILE A 955 -30.97 -14.26 -15.44
N ARG A 956 -30.94 -14.32 -14.11
CA ARG A 956 -30.06 -13.51 -13.26
C ARG A 956 -29.16 -14.42 -12.45
N ASP A 957 -28.15 -15.01 -13.10
CA ASP A 957 -27.14 -15.80 -12.38
C ASP A 957 -26.19 -14.85 -11.62
N ASN A 958 -25.95 -15.16 -10.34
CA ASN A 958 -25.00 -14.47 -9.47
C ASN A 958 -23.56 -14.93 -9.73
N ASN A 959 -23.38 -16.11 -10.35
CA ASN A 959 -22.14 -16.63 -10.94
C ASN A 959 -22.14 -16.45 -12.47
N VAL A 960 -20.99 -16.74 -13.08
CA VAL A 960 -20.76 -16.55 -14.53
C VAL A 960 -21.27 -17.74 -15.34
N ILE A 961 -22.24 -17.49 -16.23
CA ILE A 961 -22.70 -18.50 -17.21
C ILE A 961 -21.67 -18.62 -18.35
N LYS A 962 -21.11 -19.83 -18.53
CA LYS A 962 -19.99 -20.05 -19.46
C LYS A 962 -20.36 -20.42 -20.88
N ASP A 963 -21.54 -21.00 -21.11
CA ASP A 963 -21.98 -21.44 -22.44
C ASP A 963 -23.46 -21.12 -22.67
N LEU A 964 -23.75 -20.27 -23.67
CA LEU A 964 -25.09 -19.87 -24.10
C LEU A 964 -25.61 -20.62 -25.34
N THR A 965 -24.87 -21.59 -25.89
CA THR A 965 -25.22 -22.28 -27.15
C THR A 965 -26.57 -23.00 -27.10
N PHE A 966 -27.02 -23.45 -25.93
CA PHE A 966 -28.35 -24.05 -25.72
C PHE A 966 -29.50 -23.14 -26.18
N LEU A 967 -29.33 -21.81 -26.08
CA LEU A 967 -30.32 -20.82 -26.49
C LEU A 967 -30.59 -20.83 -28.00
N GLN A 968 -29.69 -21.35 -28.84
CA GLN A 968 -29.85 -21.37 -30.31
C GLN A 968 -31.13 -22.09 -30.79
N THR A 969 -31.71 -22.94 -29.94
CA THR A 969 -32.99 -23.63 -30.21
C THR A 969 -34.23 -22.81 -29.84
N MET A 970 -34.10 -21.73 -29.07
CA MET A 970 -35.19 -20.92 -28.50
C MET A 970 -35.54 -19.71 -29.41
N ASN A 971 -35.78 -19.97 -30.70
CA ASN A 971 -35.97 -18.95 -31.73
C ASN A 971 -37.28 -18.12 -31.63
N THR A 972 -38.14 -18.45 -30.67
CA THR A 972 -39.43 -17.82 -30.35
C THR A 972 -39.30 -16.59 -29.43
N LEU A 973 -38.13 -16.42 -28.80
CA LEU A 973 -37.83 -15.34 -27.86
C LEU A 973 -37.82 -13.97 -28.55
N GLU A 974 -38.45 -13.00 -27.88
CA GLU A 974 -38.52 -11.60 -28.29
C GLU A 974 -37.69 -10.70 -27.36
N LYS A 975 -37.67 -11.05 -26.06
CA LYS A 975 -36.93 -10.38 -25.00
C LYS A 975 -36.09 -11.38 -24.22
N LEU A 976 -34.78 -11.14 -24.21
CA LEU A 976 -33.79 -11.93 -23.46
C LEU A 976 -32.97 -10.99 -22.56
N ILE A 977 -33.00 -11.25 -21.26
CA ILE A 977 -32.13 -10.60 -20.29
C ILE A 977 -31.32 -11.69 -19.59
N VAL A 978 -29.99 -11.59 -19.65
CA VAL A 978 -29.07 -12.44 -18.91
C VAL A 978 -28.19 -11.56 -18.02
N GLY A 979 -28.00 -12.00 -16.77
CA GLY A 979 -27.01 -11.48 -15.84
C GLY A 979 -25.59 -11.81 -16.30
N ARG A 980 -24.77 -12.42 -15.44
CA ARG A 980 -23.32 -12.56 -15.64
C ARG A 980 -22.96 -13.68 -16.64
N VAL A 981 -22.15 -13.37 -17.66
CA VAL A 981 -21.70 -14.32 -18.71
C VAL A 981 -20.19 -14.21 -19.01
N ASP A 982 -19.57 -15.32 -19.41
CA ASP A 982 -18.14 -15.42 -19.77
C ASP A 982 -17.89 -14.94 -21.22
N ASP A 983 -16.72 -14.36 -21.50
CA ASP A 983 -16.36 -13.82 -22.82
C ASP A 983 -16.13 -14.93 -23.87
N ALA A 984 -15.39 -15.98 -23.49
CA ALA A 984 -14.50 -16.72 -24.38
C ALA A 984 -15.09 -17.34 -25.68
N ASN A 985 -16.42 -17.40 -25.86
CA ASN A 985 -17.09 -17.67 -27.15
C ASN A 985 -18.59 -17.23 -27.23
N ASN A 986 -19.17 -16.56 -26.22
CA ASN A 986 -20.63 -16.53 -26.04
C ASN A 986 -21.43 -15.63 -27.00
N TYR A 987 -20.85 -14.55 -27.53
CA TYR A 987 -21.56 -13.68 -28.49
C TYR A 987 -21.90 -14.39 -29.81
N SER A 988 -21.09 -15.38 -30.19
CA SER A 988 -21.35 -16.22 -31.36
C SER A 988 -22.63 -17.04 -31.22
N ALA A 989 -22.97 -17.45 -30.00
CA ALA A 989 -24.16 -18.25 -29.70
C ALA A 989 -25.45 -17.41 -29.80
N VAL A 990 -25.44 -16.19 -29.28
CA VAL A 990 -26.59 -15.27 -29.29
C VAL A 990 -26.84 -14.66 -30.67
N GLY A 991 -25.78 -14.48 -31.49
CA GLY A 991 -25.85 -13.89 -32.83
C GLY A 991 -26.77 -14.59 -33.86
N GLY A 992 -27.30 -15.78 -33.54
CA GLY A 992 -28.32 -16.48 -34.34
C GLY A 992 -29.78 -16.10 -33.99
N LEU A 993 -30.03 -15.46 -32.85
CA LEU A 993 -31.36 -15.16 -32.31
C LEU A 993 -31.99 -13.90 -32.94
N THR A 994 -32.14 -13.92 -34.27
CA THR A 994 -32.54 -12.76 -35.10
C THR A 994 -33.98 -12.26 -34.92
N ASN A 995 -34.72 -12.76 -33.92
CA ASN A 995 -36.04 -12.23 -33.51
C ASN A 995 -35.99 -11.30 -32.31
N LEU A 996 -34.85 -11.23 -31.60
CA LEU A 996 -34.70 -10.36 -30.43
C LEU A 996 -34.90 -8.88 -30.80
N THR A 997 -35.75 -8.20 -30.01
CA THR A 997 -35.91 -6.75 -30.05
C THR A 997 -35.17 -6.07 -28.89
N GLN A 998 -34.99 -6.79 -27.77
CA GLN A 998 -34.13 -6.42 -26.65
C GLN A 998 -33.18 -7.57 -26.29
N LEU A 999 -31.92 -7.22 -26.05
CA LEU A 999 -30.88 -8.10 -25.54
C LEU A 999 -30.07 -7.42 -24.44
N SER A 1000 -30.09 -7.99 -23.23
CA SER A 1000 -29.22 -7.60 -22.10
C SER A 1000 -28.24 -8.71 -21.81
N LEU A 1001 -26.96 -8.38 -21.74
CA LEU A 1001 -25.89 -9.26 -21.27
C LEU A 1001 -24.99 -8.50 -20.29
N THR A 1002 -24.81 -9.01 -19.08
CA THR A 1002 -23.80 -8.50 -18.13
C THR A 1002 -22.57 -9.42 -18.18
N ILE A 1003 -21.37 -8.88 -18.35
CA ILE A 1003 -20.21 -9.64 -18.85
C ILE A 1003 -19.13 -9.65 -17.78
N ASP A 1004 -18.77 -10.86 -17.33
CA ASP A 1004 -17.79 -11.07 -16.26
C ASP A 1004 -16.38 -11.23 -16.82
N ASN A 1005 -15.74 -10.10 -17.11
CA ASN A 1005 -14.42 -10.04 -17.71
C ASN A 1005 -13.31 -9.88 -16.66
N SER A 1006 -13.19 -10.86 -15.76
CA SER A 1006 -12.26 -10.82 -14.63
C SER A 1006 -10.77 -11.05 -14.98
N GLU A 1007 -10.44 -11.47 -16.21
CA GLU A 1007 -9.05 -11.64 -16.68
C GLU A 1007 -8.49 -10.44 -17.48
N ALA A 1008 -9.20 -9.32 -17.53
CA ALA A 1008 -8.76 -8.09 -18.20
C ALA A 1008 -8.40 -8.27 -19.71
N LYS A 1009 -9.20 -9.06 -20.46
CA LYS A 1009 -8.96 -9.35 -21.90
C LYS A 1009 -9.95 -8.63 -22.82
N LEU A 1010 -9.55 -8.35 -24.06
CA LEU A 1010 -10.41 -7.68 -25.04
C LEU A 1010 -11.43 -8.66 -25.64
N LEU A 1011 -12.72 -8.33 -25.51
CA LEU A 1011 -13.87 -9.17 -25.90
C LEU A 1011 -14.04 -9.27 -27.43
N ASP A 1012 -14.38 -10.44 -27.99
CA ASP A 1012 -14.81 -10.56 -29.42
C ASP A 1012 -16.33 -10.49 -29.57
N VAL A 1013 -16.81 -9.25 -29.70
CA VAL A 1013 -18.22 -8.89 -29.87
C VAL A 1013 -18.69 -8.85 -31.34
N SER A 1014 -17.84 -9.23 -32.30
CA SER A 1014 -18.08 -9.03 -33.74
C SER A 1014 -19.34 -9.74 -34.28
N ALA A 1015 -19.72 -10.88 -33.68
CA ALA A 1015 -20.88 -11.67 -34.08
C ALA A 1015 -22.23 -10.95 -33.85
N LEU A 1016 -22.30 -10.01 -32.90
CA LEU A 1016 -23.53 -9.27 -32.56
C LEU A 1016 -24.03 -8.39 -33.72
N ALA A 1017 -23.15 -8.02 -34.66
CA ALA A 1017 -23.50 -7.23 -35.84
C ALA A 1017 -24.56 -7.88 -36.77
N LYS A 1018 -24.94 -9.14 -36.53
CA LYS A 1018 -26.04 -9.85 -37.22
C LYS A 1018 -27.43 -9.50 -36.66
N LEU A 1019 -27.53 -8.97 -35.43
CA LEU A 1019 -28.79 -8.77 -34.70
C LEU A 1019 -29.47 -7.43 -35.04
N THR A 1020 -29.73 -7.19 -36.32
CA THR A 1020 -30.17 -5.87 -36.83
C THR A 1020 -31.60 -5.45 -36.46
N LYS A 1021 -32.39 -6.31 -35.81
CA LYS A 1021 -33.73 -5.96 -35.27
C LYS A 1021 -33.69 -5.35 -33.86
N LEU A 1022 -32.54 -5.36 -33.19
CA LEU A 1022 -32.41 -4.80 -31.85
C LEU A 1022 -32.78 -3.30 -31.85
N ARG A 1023 -33.67 -2.95 -30.92
CA ARG A 1023 -33.95 -1.57 -30.50
C ARG A 1023 -33.20 -1.24 -29.21
N GLU A 1024 -32.95 -2.26 -28.41
CA GLU A 1024 -32.36 -2.16 -27.09
C GLU A 1024 -31.18 -3.12 -26.94
N LEU A 1025 -30.04 -2.59 -26.53
CA LEU A 1025 -28.82 -3.35 -26.26
C LEU A 1025 -28.16 -2.85 -24.97
N GLU A 1026 -28.00 -3.74 -23.99
CA GLU A 1026 -27.09 -3.54 -22.85
C GLU A 1026 -25.98 -4.58 -22.91
N LEU A 1027 -24.75 -4.07 -22.89
CA LEU A 1027 -23.52 -4.83 -22.74
C LEU A 1027 -22.76 -4.17 -21.58
N HIS A 1028 -22.86 -4.75 -20.39
CA HIS A 1028 -22.40 -4.14 -19.14
C HIS A 1028 -21.23 -4.94 -18.56
N GLY A 1029 -20.08 -4.33 -18.29
CA GLY A 1029 -18.94 -5.03 -17.64
C GLY A 1029 -19.13 -5.16 -16.13
N ILE A 1030 -18.29 -5.95 -15.44
CA ILE A 1030 -18.47 -6.21 -13.98
C ILE A 1030 -17.23 -5.87 -13.14
N TYR A 1031 -16.04 -5.79 -13.74
CA TYR A 1031 -14.80 -5.50 -13.02
C TYR A 1031 -14.00 -4.37 -13.69
N PHE A 1032 -13.46 -3.50 -12.84
CA PHE A 1032 -12.58 -2.40 -13.21
C PHE A 1032 -11.21 -2.93 -13.65
N TYR A 1033 -10.59 -2.20 -14.57
CA TYR A 1033 -9.32 -2.53 -15.20
C TYR A 1033 -8.19 -1.59 -14.77
N ASP A 1034 -6.97 -2.03 -15.06
CA ASP A 1034 -5.79 -1.20 -15.27
C ASP A 1034 -5.92 -0.47 -16.64
N GLU A 1035 -5.64 0.83 -16.69
CA GLU A 1035 -6.32 1.78 -17.61
C GLU A 1035 -5.80 1.83 -19.08
N GLU A 1036 -4.77 1.05 -19.43
CA GLU A 1036 -3.92 1.37 -20.59
C GLU A 1036 -4.30 0.77 -21.97
N LYS A 1037 -5.36 -0.06 -22.14
CA LYS A 1037 -5.74 -0.62 -23.47
C LYS A 1037 -7.27 -0.72 -23.73
N PRO A 1038 -7.81 -0.06 -24.78
CA PRO A 1038 -9.26 0.02 -25.03
C PRO A 1038 -9.86 -1.11 -25.89
N GLN A 1039 -11.18 -1.29 -25.77
CA GLN A 1039 -12.03 -2.31 -26.41
C GLN A 1039 -12.41 -1.97 -27.87
N ASP A 1040 -12.33 -2.94 -28.79
CA ASP A 1040 -12.84 -2.77 -30.17
C ASP A 1040 -14.37 -2.64 -30.17
N SER A 1041 -14.84 -1.50 -30.69
CA SER A 1041 -16.23 -1.07 -30.76
C SER A 1041 -16.83 -1.13 -32.18
N SER A 1042 -16.04 -1.51 -33.18
CA SER A 1042 -16.34 -1.33 -34.60
C SER A 1042 -17.65 -2.01 -35.07
N PHE A 1043 -18.08 -3.08 -34.39
CA PHE A 1043 -19.32 -3.80 -34.67
C PHE A 1043 -20.59 -2.92 -34.55
N LEU A 1044 -20.59 -1.96 -33.62
CA LEU A 1044 -21.73 -1.07 -33.34
C LEU A 1044 -22.15 -0.25 -34.56
N ARG A 1045 -21.20 0.04 -35.47
CA ARG A 1045 -21.44 0.79 -36.71
C ARG A 1045 -22.43 0.11 -37.67
N LYS A 1046 -22.81 -1.16 -37.42
CA LYS A 1046 -23.85 -1.91 -38.17
C LYS A 1046 -25.22 -1.97 -37.48
N LEU A 1047 -25.33 -1.58 -36.20
CA LEU A 1047 -26.55 -1.71 -35.38
C LEU A 1047 -27.36 -0.40 -35.36
N THR A 1048 -27.81 0.06 -36.54
CA THR A 1048 -28.38 1.40 -36.73
C THR A 1048 -29.80 1.61 -36.20
N ASN A 1049 -30.51 0.55 -35.80
CA ASN A 1049 -31.88 0.60 -35.29
C ASN A 1049 -31.97 0.79 -33.76
N LEU A 1050 -30.83 0.89 -33.07
CA LEU A 1050 -30.80 1.06 -31.62
C LEU A 1050 -31.45 2.40 -31.22
N GLU A 1051 -32.52 2.29 -30.43
CA GLU A 1051 -33.19 3.38 -29.73
C GLU A 1051 -32.56 3.57 -28.34
N ARG A 1052 -32.00 2.48 -27.78
CA ARG A 1052 -31.34 2.45 -26.49
C ARG A 1052 -30.06 1.62 -26.51
N LEU A 1053 -28.99 2.21 -26.02
CA LEU A 1053 -27.68 1.59 -25.85
C LEU A 1053 -27.15 1.91 -24.45
N ASN A 1054 -26.64 0.91 -23.75
CA ASN A 1054 -25.89 1.13 -22.52
C ASN A 1054 -24.67 0.19 -22.50
N LEU A 1055 -23.51 0.82 -22.29
CA LEU A 1055 -22.17 0.23 -22.39
C LEU A 1055 -21.38 0.43 -21.07
N GLU A 1056 -22.08 0.61 -19.96
CA GLU A 1056 -21.50 0.90 -18.65
C GLU A 1056 -20.50 -0.19 -18.18
N PHE A 1057 -19.38 0.24 -17.61
CA PHE A 1057 -18.19 -0.58 -17.26
C PHE A 1057 -17.54 -1.34 -18.44
N THR A 1058 -17.57 -0.80 -19.66
CA THR A 1058 -16.78 -1.35 -20.78
C THR A 1058 -15.59 -0.45 -21.09
N LEU A 1059 -14.43 -1.00 -21.52
CA LEU A 1059 -13.26 -0.18 -21.91
C LEU A 1059 -13.42 0.53 -23.26
N PHE A 1060 -14.62 1.00 -23.54
CA PHE A 1060 -15.00 1.72 -24.74
C PHE A 1060 -14.39 3.13 -24.71
N ASN A 1061 -13.66 3.50 -25.77
CA ASN A 1061 -13.13 4.87 -25.92
C ASN A 1061 -13.41 5.54 -27.28
N ASP A 1062 -14.08 4.87 -28.23
CA ASP A 1062 -14.39 5.42 -29.57
C ASP A 1062 -15.67 6.26 -29.56
N ILE A 1063 -15.56 7.49 -29.06
CA ILE A 1063 -16.65 8.45 -29.00
C ILE A 1063 -17.26 8.78 -30.38
N ASP A 1064 -16.47 8.68 -31.46
CA ASP A 1064 -16.89 9.00 -32.82
C ASP A 1064 -17.88 7.95 -33.39
N THR A 1065 -17.82 6.69 -32.93
CA THR A 1065 -18.86 5.69 -33.24
C THR A 1065 -20.24 6.13 -32.71
N ILE A 1066 -20.31 6.67 -31.49
CA ILE A 1066 -21.58 7.13 -30.88
C ILE A 1066 -22.12 8.35 -31.63
N ARG A 1067 -21.24 9.27 -32.04
CA ARG A 1067 -21.62 10.48 -32.78
C ARG A 1067 -22.40 10.14 -34.07
N LEU A 1068 -22.18 8.98 -34.68
CA LEU A 1068 -22.84 8.52 -35.92
C LEU A 1068 -24.23 7.85 -35.72
N MET A 1069 -24.63 7.51 -34.50
CA MET A 1069 -25.92 6.85 -34.22
C MET A 1069 -27.08 7.88 -34.17
N LYS A 1070 -28.09 7.72 -35.05
CA LYS A 1070 -29.16 8.71 -35.23
C LYS A 1070 -30.49 8.42 -34.53
N ASN A 1071 -30.78 7.14 -34.26
CA ASN A 1071 -32.04 6.72 -33.64
C ASN A 1071 -31.95 6.63 -32.11
N LEU A 1072 -30.75 6.85 -31.57
CA LEU A 1072 -30.42 6.65 -30.17
C LEU A 1072 -31.08 7.74 -29.31
N LYS A 1073 -32.07 7.35 -28.52
CA LYS A 1073 -32.80 8.22 -27.58
C LYS A 1073 -32.18 8.18 -26.19
N TYR A 1074 -31.47 7.10 -25.89
CA TYR A 1074 -30.87 6.82 -24.60
C TYR A 1074 -29.45 6.29 -24.79
N PHE A 1075 -28.49 6.87 -24.07
CA PHE A 1075 -27.13 6.35 -24.03
C PHE A 1075 -26.51 6.45 -22.63
N ASN A 1076 -26.04 5.31 -22.10
CA ASN A 1076 -25.30 5.25 -20.84
C ASN A 1076 -23.87 4.78 -21.14
N TYR A 1077 -22.90 5.55 -20.66
CA TYR A 1077 -21.47 5.40 -20.96
C TYR A 1077 -20.63 5.37 -19.67
N GLY A 1078 -21.28 5.04 -18.54
CA GLY A 1078 -20.63 5.08 -17.23
C GLY A 1078 -19.40 4.20 -17.12
N TYR A 1079 -18.33 4.72 -16.51
CA TYR A 1079 -17.07 4.02 -16.33
C TYR A 1079 -16.47 3.44 -17.63
N CYS A 1080 -16.74 4.08 -18.76
CA CYS A 1080 -15.99 3.91 -20.00
C CYS A 1080 -14.73 4.80 -20.02
N ILE A 1081 -13.68 4.38 -20.72
CA ILE A 1081 -12.43 5.17 -20.86
C ILE A 1081 -12.64 6.29 -21.89
N LEU A 1082 -13.37 7.34 -21.51
CA LEU A 1082 -13.65 8.50 -22.35
C LEU A 1082 -13.08 9.76 -21.69
N ASP A 1083 -12.19 10.48 -22.41
CA ASP A 1083 -11.58 11.74 -21.95
C ASP A 1083 -12.68 12.75 -21.59
N GLU A 1084 -12.56 13.37 -20.41
CA GLU A 1084 -13.52 14.32 -19.84
C GLU A 1084 -13.87 15.43 -20.83
N LYS A 1085 -12.88 15.91 -21.59
CA LYS A 1085 -13.09 16.91 -22.65
C LYS A 1085 -13.93 16.37 -23.82
N GLN A 1086 -13.73 15.12 -24.23
CA GLN A 1086 -14.51 14.46 -25.30
C GLN A 1086 -15.95 14.16 -24.85
N VAL A 1087 -16.15 13.85 -23.56
CA VAL A 1087 -17.46 13.67 -22.93
C VAL A 1087 -18.22 15.00 -22.92
N LEU A 1088 -17.58 16.09 -22.50
CA LEU A 1088 -18.15 17.44 -22.53
C LEU A 1088 -18.50 17.90 -23.96
N GLU A 1089 -17.70 17.53 -24.96
CA GLU A 1089 -18.03 17.76 -26.37
C GLU A 1089 -19.29 17.02 -26.85
N LEU A 1090 -19.70 15.92 -26.20
CA LEU A 1090 -20.95 15.21 -26.51
C LEU A 1090 -22.18 15.92 -25.95
N PHE A 1091 -22.10 16.43 -24.72
CA PHE A 1091 -23.21 17.17 -24.09
C PHE A 1091 -23.53 18.50 -24.80
N ALA A 1092 -22.59 19.05 -25.56
CA ALA A 1092 -22.81 20.23 -26.39
C ALA A 1092 -23.68 19.97 -27.64
N ASP A 1093 -23.86 18.70 -28.05
CA ASP A 1093 -24.55 18.33 -29.29
C ASP A 1093 -26.04 18.05 -29.04
N THR A 1094 -26.89 19.01 -29.42
CA THR A 1094 -28.29 19.25 -28.98
C THR A 1094 -29.35 18.22 -29.39
N ARG A 1095 -28.99 16.94 -29.55
CA ARG A 1095 -29.81 15.90 -30.18
C ARG A 1095 -30.90 15.25 -29.30
N GLY A 1096 -31.07 15.70 -28.05
CA GLY A 1096 -32.13 15.19 -27.15
C GLY A 1096 -31.94 13.74 -26.70
N VAL A 1097 -30.70 13.24 -26.75
CA VAL A 1097 -30.32 11.92 -26.25
C VAL A 1097 -30.21 11.99 -24.73
N TYR A 1098 -30.94 11.15 -24.00
CA TYR A 1098 -30.81 11.07 -22.55
C TYR A 1098 -29.51 10.33 -22.20
N LEU A 1099 -28.48 11.13 -21.93
CA LEU A 1099 -27.14 10.69 -21.55
C LEU A 1099 -27.10 10.35 -20.06
N ARG A 1100 -26.50 9.20 -19.71
CA ARG A 1100 -26.17 8.86 -18.32
C ARG A 1100 -24.64 8.72 -18.17
N PRO A 1101 -23.98 9.53 -17.32
CA PRO A 1101 -22.69 9.18 -16.75
C PRO A 1101 -22.84 8.06 -15.71
N GLY A 1102 -21.77 7.31 -15.49
CA GLY A 1102 -21.70 6.31 -14.43
C GLY A 1102 -21.49 6.97 -13.08
N TYR A 1103 -21.66 6.20 -12.01
CA TYR A 1103 -21.69 6.68 -10.63
C TYR A 1103 -20.35 7.13 -10.02
N ASP A 1104 -19.53 7.87 -10.77
CA ASP A 1104 -18.52 8.71 -10.12
C ASP A 1104 -19.19 9.95 -9.52
N SER A 1105 -19.53 9.82 -8.24
CA SER A 1105 -20.13 10.84 -7.39
C SER A 1105 -19.32 12.15 -7.26
N SER A 1106 -18.11 12.22 -7.82
CA SER A 1106 -17.30 13.45 -7.86
C SER A 1106 -17.83 14.50 -8.84
N LEU A 1107 -18.28 14.10 -10.04
CA LEU A 1107 -18.82 15.04 -11.05
C LEU A 1107 -20.17 15.65 -10.64
N GLU A 1108 -20.94 14.95 -9.82
CA GLU A 1108 -22.20 15.45 -9.24
C GLU A 1108 -21.97 16.51 -8.14
N ALA A 1109 -20.79 16.53 -7.52
CA ALA A 1109 -20.49 17.40 -6.38
C ALA A 1109 -20.07 18.83 -6.76
N GLU A 1110 -19.44 19.04 -7.92
CA GLU A 1110 -18.74 20.30 -8.21
C GLU A 1110 -19.49 21.30 -9.14
N ASN A 1111 -20.58 20.92 -9.82
CA ASN A 1111 -21.31 21.88 -10.67
C ASN A 1111 -22.83 21.64 -10.78
N PRO A 1112 -23.63 22.13 -9.82
CA PRO A 1112 -25.09 21.94 -9.81
C PRO A 1112 -25.83 22.60 -10.99
N ASN A 1113 -25.20 23.44 -11.81
CA ASN A 1113 -25.84 23.91 -13.06
C ASN A 1113 -26.07 22.80 -14.07
N LEU A 1114 -25.33 21.68 -14.00
CA LEU A 1114 -25.64 20.49 -14.80
C LEU A 1114 -27.06 20.03 -14.49
N TYR A 1115 -27.38 19.79 -13.21
CA TYR A 1115 -28.70 19.35 -12.75
C TYR A 1115 -29.87 20.07 -13.45
N PHE A 1116 -29.75 21.37 -13.81
CA PHE A 1116 -30.77 22.18 -14.52
C PHE A 1116 -31.20 21.65 -15.92
N LEU A 1117 -30.56 20.62 -16.49
CA LEU A 1117 -30.64 20.25 -17.92
C LEU A 1117 -31.05 18.78 -18.24
N HIS A 1118 -31.64 18.02 -17.30
CA HIS A 1118 -32.36 16.75 -17.55
C HIS A 1118 -33.80 16.86 -17.09
#